data_AF-A0A9D1GN44-F1
#
_entry.id   AF-A0A9D1GN44-F1
#
_cell.length_a   1.000
_cell.length_b   1.000
_cell.length_c   1.000
_cell.angle_alpha   90.00
_cell.angle_beta   90.00
_cell.angle_gamma   90.00
#
_symmetry.space_group_name_H-M   'P 1'
#
loop_
_entity.id
_entity.type
_entity.pdbx_description
1 polymer ?
#
loop_
_entity_poly.entity_id
_entity_poly.type
_entity_poly.pdbx_seq_one_letter_code
_entity_poly.pdbx_strand_id
1 'polypeptide(L)'
;MLAALALPLAAGAARPAPENQEPPYSVRMMLSEMRRSPDACWLDGMEGRRKWNYTTGLELLSFLDVAERYDLGYAVDYVREWADTMAAENGDVFRYEKEAFNLDHICPARIYFRLYDDFRDQKYRRVLRKIRAQLDSQPRTEDGIFWHKRIYPHQVWLDGLYMAQPFYAQYTDEFGSKAEEDSLYADIAAQFRKAAEHTLDPSTGLFRHAWDESRSMFWADPETGQSAHAWGRACGWYAMALVETLDWIPEKHPDREAMVGQFRYLMETVLRYADPETGMWYQVLDSPGREGNYLEATASSMFTYAALKGVRMGYLDSAGWRERSRELYRSLVDTFLEENPDGTISLTSCCSVAGLGGKQKRSGTYEYYLSEPVVDNDPKGVGPFIWASLEYEAANNTDYVFDGSYVADGLPVCTDFERIPAFEGAEGGGKYTVGGRGGKVYVVTSLEDSEEEGTFRHAVRAKEPRIIKFAVSGDIRLKSTLKIESPYVTILGQTAPGEGITLRDHGLYIGTDEVIIRYLRCRMGSAAKDENDAFGARHNKNIIIDHCSISWATDENASFYANANMTVQWCIISEALNHSIHAKGEHGYGGIWGGRNVSFHHNLIAHNNSRNPRFDHPSIYDGSDLLFRRGTVEFVNNVVYNWGMKAIYGGEEGWFNVVGNVFKPGPGTKTINGRYIEITTSESTSMIPGSYYIKDNVYDVSAVEKGNYLGKDPDEKNIAKYAEQYRSVSPELPYGFRWPVPAGDAGEEYRKVLESAGASAFRDEVDSRIVREVETGTATFSGSVTGIPGIIDSENDVVAGPEASGSIL
;
A
#
# COMPACT_ATOMS: atom_id res chain seq x y z
N MET A 1 25.13 29.89 -36.63
CA MET A 1 24.43 29.00 -37.57
C MET A 1 24.32 27.65 -36.86
N LEU A 2 23.21 27.45 -36.14
CA LEU A 2 22.94 26.23 -35.38
C LEU A 2 22.43 25.14 -36.32
N ALA A 3 22.99 23.94 -36.20
CA ALA A 3 22.34 22.71 -36.62
C ALA A 3 22.43 21.74 -35.44
N ALA A 4 21.35 21.66 -34.67
CA ALA A 4 21.15 20.67 -33.63
C ALA A 4 20.84 19.33 -34.29
N LEU A 5 21.69 18.34 -34.07
CA LEU A 5 21.38 16.93 -34.31
C LEU A 5 20.62 16.43 -33.08
N ALA A 6 19.29 16.40 -33.19
CA ALA A 6 18.44 15.67 -32.27
C ALA A 6 18.69 14.17 -32.49
N LEU A 7 19.32 13.52 -31.51
CA LEU A 7 19.28 12.06 -31.36
C LEU A 7 17.97 11.71 -30.65
N PRO A 8 17.21 10.71 -31.14
CA PRO A 8 16.00 10.29 -30.46
C PRO A 8 16.39 9.65 -29.12
N LEU A 9 15.73 10.07 -28.05
CA LEU A 9 15.65 9.30 -26.81
C LEU A 9 15.11 7.92 -27.18
N ALA A 10 15.99 6.92 -27.25
CA ALA A 10 15.55 5.54 -27.20
C ALA A 10 15.01 5.33 -25.79
N ALA A 11 13.67 5.35 -25.66
CA ALA A 11 13.00 4.80 -24.50
C ALA A 11 13.59 3.39 -24.28
N GLY A 12 14.25 3.18 -23.14
CA GLY A 12 14.74 1.87 -22.76
C GLY A 12 13.55 0.92 -22.77
N ALA A 13 13.54 -0.02 -23.72
CA ALA A 13 12.49 -1.00 -23.81
C ALA A 13 12.46 -1.80 -22.50
N ALA A 14 11.35 -1.69 -21.75
CA ALA A 14 11.03 -2.69 -20.74
C ALA A 14 11.10 -4.06 -21.44
N ARG A 15 11.89 -4.99 -20.90
CA ARG A 15 12.00 -6.33 -21.48
C ARG A 15 10.72 -7.13 -21.13
N PRO A 16 10.27 -8.03 -22.02
CA PRO A 16 9.02 -8.79 -21.84
C PRO A 16 9.10 -9.70 -20.60
N ALA A 17 7.96 -10.07 -20.03
CA ALA A 17 7.90 -11.10 -18.99
C ALA A 17 8.41 -12.43 -19.58
N PRO A 18 8.79 -13.38 -18.71
CA PRO A 18 8.90 -14.76 -19.11
C PRO A 18 7.71 -15.18 -20.01
N GLU A 19 8.00 -15.62 -21.23
CA GLU A 19 7.03 -16.30 -22.08
C GLU A 19 6.39 -17.44 -21.27
N ASN A 20 5.05 -17.45 -21.19
CA ASN A 20 4.20 -18.53 -20.68
C ASN A 20 3.87 -18.58 -19.16
N GLN A 21 3.84 -17.48 -18.41
CA GLN A 21 3.12 -17.48 -17.12
C GLN A 21 1.69 -16.98 -17.28
N GLU A 22 0.70 -17.85 -17.05
CA GLU A 22 -0.70 -17.45 -16.99
C GLU A 22 -0.90 -16.39 -15.89
N PRO A 23 -1.65 -15.30 -16.15
CA PRO A 23 -1.94 -14.29 -15.15
C PRO A 23 -2.69 -14.90 -13.95
N PRO A 24 -2.57 -14.27 -12.76
CA PRO A 24 -3.35 -14.67 -11.60
C PRO A 24 -4.87 -14.56 -11.86
N TYR A 25 -5.68 -15.34 -11.14
CA TYR A 25 -7.12 -15.43 -11.39
C TYR A 25 -7.86 -14.11 -11.21
N SER A 26 -7.40 -13.24 -10.31
CA SER A 26 -7.94 -11.88 -10.18
C SER A 26 -7.83 -11.08 -11.49
N VAL A 27 -6.67 -11.14 -12.15
CA VAL A 27 -6.41 -10.48 -13.44
C VAL A 27 -7.17 -11.18 -14.56
N ARG A 28 -7.15 -12.53 -14.61
CA ARG A 28 -7.88 -13.29 -15.64
C ARG A 28 -9.37 -13.03 -15.60
N MET A 29 -9.97 -12.95 -14.40
CA MET A 29 -11.41 -12.71 -14.25
C MET A 29 -11.77 -11.28 -14.66
N MET A 30 -11.02 -10.29 -14.17
CA MET A 30 -11.21 -8.89 -14.56
C MET A 30 -11.12 -8.72 -16.09
N LEU A 31 -10.09 -9.29 -16.72
CA LEU A 31 -9.93 -9.23 -18.18
C LEU A 31 -11.07 -9.94 -18.92
N SER A 32 -11.54 -11.07 -18.39
CA SER A 32 -12.68 -11.80 -18.97
C SER A 32 -13.96 -10.96 -18.94
N GLU A 33 -14.21 -10.25 -17.85
CA GLU A 33 -15.34 -9.32 -17.72
C GLU A 33 -15.20 -8.10 -18.62
N MET A 34 -14.04 -7.46 -18.68
CA MET A 34 -13.81 -6.34 -19.61
C MET A 34 -13.95 -6.76 -21.08
N ARG A 35 -13.69 -8.03 -21.40
CA ARG A 35 -13.93 -8.57 -22.75
C ARG A 35 -15.42 -8.79 -23.01
N ARG A 36 -16.13 -9.37 -22.05
CA ARG A 36 -17.59 -9.62 -22.12
C ARG A 36 -18.38 -8.31 -22.15
N SER A 37 -17.89 -7.31 -21.42
CA SER A 37 -18.49 -5.99 -21.26
C SER A 37 -17.44 -4.92 -21.58
N PRO A 38 -17.29 -4.49 -22.85
CA PRO A 38 -16.35 -3.42 -23.20
C PRO A 38 -16.72 -2.05 -22.60
N ASP A 39 -17.99 -1.85 -22.24
CA ASP A 39 -18.47 -0.69 -21.47
C ASP A 39 -18.92 -1.19 -20.09
N ALA A 40 -18.35 -0.61 -19.03
CA ALA A 40 -18.67 -0.91 -17.63
C ALA A 40 -20.15 -0.77 -17.29
N CYS A 41 -20.92 0.02 -18.04
CA CYS A 41 -22.37 0.10 -17.90
C CYS A 41 -23.08 -1.23 -18.19
N TRP A 42 -22.42 -2.18 -18.85
CA TRP A 42 -23.01 -3.46 -19.27
C TRP A 42 -22.66 -4.63 -18.35
N LEU A 43 -21.80 -4.41 -17.34
CA LEU A 43 -21.38 -5.46 -16.39
C LEU A 43 -22.56 -6.15 -15.69
N ASP A 44 -23.69 -5.46 -15.48
CA ASP A 44 -24.89 -6.09 -14.90
C ASP A 44 -25.81 -6.76 -15.93
N GLY A 45 -25.28 -7.08 -17.12
CA GLY A 45 -25.97 -7.75 -18.23
C GLY A 45 -26.95 -6.85 -18.98
N MET A 46 -26.89 -5.52 -18.79
CA MET A 46 -27.81 -4.56 -19.40
C MET A 46 -27.17 -3.81 -20.57
N GLU A 47 -26.77 -4.53 -21.62
CA GLU A 47 -26.14 -3.95 -22.81
C GLU A 47 -26.94 -2.74 -23.37
N GLY A 48 -26.22 -1.64 -23.61
CA GLY A 48 -26.77 -0.40 -24.13
C GLY A 48 -27.60 0.43 -23.14
N ARG A 49 -27.61 0.09 -21.84
CA ARG A 49 -28.33 0.83 -20.80
C ARG A 49 -27.39 1.30 -19.69
N ARG A 50 -27.67 2.50 -19.17
CA ARG A 50 -27.00 3.04 -17.98
C ARG A 50 -27.86 2.81 -16.75
N LYS A 51 -27.25 2.40 -15.65
CA LYS A 51 -27.94 2.20 -14.37
C LYS A 51 -26.98 2.46 -13.21
N TRP A 52 -27.41 3.28 -12.26
CA TRP A 52 -26.69 3.44 -10.99
C TRP A 52 -27.03 2.24 -10.11
N ASN A 53 -26.12 1.27 -10.05
CA ASN A 53 -26.39 -0.04 -9.47
C ASN A 53 -25.20 -0.56 -8.66
N TYR A 54 -25.48 -1.16 -7.49
CA TYR A 54 -24.44 -1.64 -6.58
C TYR A 54 -23.62 -2.77 -7.18
N THR A 55 -24.21 -3.58 -8.05
CA THR A 55 -23.55 -4.74 -8.67
C THR A 55 -22.36 -4.29 -9.53
N THR A 56 -22.56 -3.26 -10.35
CA THR A 56 -21.49 -2.64 -11.15
C THR A 56 -20.46 -1.97 -10.25
N GLY A 57 -20.90 -1.22 -9.25
CA GLY A 57 -19.98 -0.53 -8.33
C GLY A 57 -19.10 -1.47 -7.51
N LEU A 58 -19.65 -2.60 -7.06
CA LEU A 58 -18.93 -3.68 -6.36
C LEU A 58 -17.82 -4.26 -7.22
N GLU A 59 -18.16 -4.66 -8.45
CA GLU A 59 -17.21 -5.29 -9.36
C GLU A 59 -16.13 -4.31 -9.81
N LEU A 60 -16.50 -3.07 -10.14
CA LEU A 60 -15.53 -2.01 -10.46
C LEU A 60 -14.62 -1.68 -9.27
N LEU A 61 -15.10 -1.80 -8.02
CA LEU A 61 -14.24 -1.65 -6.85
C LEU A 61 -13.18 -2.77 -6.81
N SER A 62 -13.58 -4.02 -7.10
CA SER A 62 -12.62 -5.12 -7.21
C SER A 62 -11.62 -4.91 -8.35
N PHE A 63 -12.02 -4.29 -9.47
CA PHE A 63 -11.10 -3.96 -10.57
C PHE A 63 -10.07 -2.91 -10.17
N LEU A 64 -10.47 -1.91 -9.38
CA LEU A 64 -9.53 -0.94 -8.81
C LEU A 64 -8.51 -1.62 -7.90
N ASP A 65 -8.90 -2.64 -7.14
CA ASP A 65 -7.96 -3.39 -6.28
C ASP A 65 -7.01 -4.28 -7.10
N VAL A 66 -7.49 -4.88 -8.20
CA VAL A 66 -6.61 -5.56 -9.18
C VAL A 66 -5.65 -4.55 -9.81
N ALA A 67 -6.14 -3.39 -10.23
CA ALA A 67 -5.35 -2.32 -10.83
C ALA A 67 -4.33 -1.74 -9.84
N GLU A 68 -4.67 -1.65 -8.57
CA GLU A 68 -3.74 -1.26 -7.52
C GLU A 68 -2.64 -2.32 -7.37
N ARG A 69 -3.00 -3.59 -7.24
CA ARG A 69 -2.03 -4.66 -7.01
C ARG A 69 -1.08 -4.88 -8.18
N TYR A 70 -1.59 -4.91 -9.41
CA TYR A 70 -0.85 -5.30 -10.61
C TYR A 70 -0.51 -4.15 -11.54
N ASP A 71 -0.83 -2.92 -11.14
CA ASP A 71 -0.57 -1.71 -11.92
C ASP A 71 -1.25 -1.63 -13.29
N LEU A 72 -2.50 -2.05 -13.35
CA LEU A 72 -3.25 -2.12 -14.60
C LEU A 72 -3.99 -0.80 -14.84
N GLY A 73 -3.28 0.19 -15.37
CA GLY A 73 -3.82 1.54 -15.63
C GLY A 73 -5.11 1.55 -16.45
N TYR A 74 -5.22 0.65 -17.44
CA TYR A 74 -6.43 0.51 -18.26
C TYR A 74 -7.67 0.10 -17.45
N ALA A 75 -7.51 -0.63 -16.35
CA ALA A 75 -8.61 -0.99 -15.47
C ALA A 75 -9.08 0.23 -14.66
N VAL A 76 -8.16 1.12 -14.26
CA VAL A 76 -8.52 2.42 -13.66
C VAL A 76 -9.30 3.27 -14.65
N ASP A 77 -8.89 3.32 -15.92
CA ASP A 77 -9.61 4.05 -16.96
C ASP A 77 -11.00 3.49 -17.23
N TYR A 78 -11.13 2.17 -17.33
CA TYR A 78 -12.41 1.50 -17.50
C TYR A 78 -13.38 1.85 -16.35
N VAL A 79 -12.89 1.87 -15.11
CA VAL A 79 -13.68 2.29 -13.93
C VAL A 79 -13.99 3.79 -13.96
N ARG A 80 -13.02 4.63 -14.34
CA ARG A 80 -13.18 6.08 -14.40
C ARG A 80 -14.15 6.50 -15.50
N GLU A 81 -14.13 5.87 -16.67
CA GLU A 81 -15.08 6.14 -17.75
C GLU A 81 -16.53 5.91 -17.29
N TRP A 82 -16.75 4.83 -16.53
CA TRP A 82 -18.04 4.60 -15.88
C TRP A 82 -18.39 5.72 -14.90
N ALA A 83 -17.48 6.05 -13.97
CA ALA A 83 -17.72 7.08 -12.97
C ALA A 83 -18.01 8.45 -13.62
N ASP A 84 -17.26 8.81 -14.65
CA ASP A 84 -17.42 10.05 -15.37
C ASP A 84 -18.71 10.10 -16.20
N THR A 85 -19.16 8.96 -16.70
CA THR A 85 -20.46 8.79 -17.38
C THR A 85 -21.63 8.88 -16.40
N MET A 86 -21.46 8.40 -15.18
CA MET A 86 -22.52 8.29 -14.17
C MET A 86 -22.69 9.57 -13.34
N ALA A 87 -21.67 10.42 -13.24
CA ALA A 87 -21.73 11.66 -12.48
C ALA A 87 -21.43 12.90 -13.33
N ALA A 88 -22.23 13.95 -13.15
CA ALA A 88 -21.97 15.27 -13.71
C ALA A 88 -20.96 16.06 -12.88
N GLU A 89 -20.43 17.16 -13.44
CA GLU A 89 -19.41 18.00 -12.80
C GLU A 89 -19.86 18.52 -11.43
N ASN A 90 -21.14 18.88 -11.26
CA ASN A 90 -21.69 19.37 -9.99
C ASN A 90 -21.89 18.25 -8.94
N GLY A 91 -21.56 16.99 -9.27
CA GLY A 91 -21.75 15.80 -8.46
C GLY A 91 -23.13 15.16 -8.57
N ASP A 92 -24.03 15.63 -9.44
CA ASP A 92 -25.30 14.94 -9.70
C ASP A 92 -25.05 13.57 -10.33
N VAL A 93 -25.68 12.53 -9.76
CA VAL A 93 -25.51 11.14 -10.19
C VAL A 93 -26.72 10.71 -11.03
N PHE A 94 -26.47 10.01 -12.14
CA PHE A 94 -27.47 9.57 -13.09
C PHE A 94 -28.59 8.76 -12.43
N ARG A 95 -29.82 9.31 -12.47
CA ARG A 95 -31.04 8.71 -11.89
C ARG A 95 -30.95 8.35 -10.40
N TYR A 96 -30.00 8.92 -9.68
CA TYR A 96 -29.98 8.85 -8.23
C TYR A 96 -30.98 9.84 -7.64
N GLU A 97 -31.85 9.35 -6.76
CA GLU A 97 -32.84 10.16 -6.05
C GLU A 97 -32.70 9.90 -4.55
N LYS A 98 -32.30 10.92 -3.78
CA LYS A 98 -32.11 10.82 -2.33
C LYS A 98 -33.39 10.38 -1.63
N GLU A 99 -34.54 10.90 -2.08
CA GLU A 99 -35.86 10.68 -1.48
C GLU A 99 -36.37 9.24 -1.62
N ALA A 100 -35.75 8.44 -2.50
CA ALA A 100 -35.99 7.00 -2.59
C ALA A 100 -35.43 6.24 -1.38
N PHE A 101 -34.45 6.82 -0.68
CA PHE A 101 -33.76 6.23 0.47
C PHE A 101 -33.35 4.78 0.22
N ASN A 102 -32.82 4.52 -0.97
CA ASN A 102 -32.42 3.18 -1.39
C ASN A 102 -30.98 2.92 -0.96
N LEU A 103 -30.75 1.99 -0.03
CA LEU A 103 -29.39 1.68 0.41
C LEU A 103 -28.52 1.12 -0.73
N ASP A 104 -29.10 0.41 -1.70
CA ASP A 104 -28.37 -0.09 -2.88
C ASP A 104 -27.72 1.03 -3.72
N HIS A 105 -28.19 2.27 -3.59
CA HIS A 105 -27.60 3.41 -4.30
C HIS A 105 -26.38 4.00 -3.58
N ILE A 106 -26.03 3.50 -2.39
CA ILE A 106 -24.87 3.98 -1.62
C ILE A 106 -23.59 3.27 -2.07
N CYS A 107 -23.63 1.93 -2.14
CA CYS A 107 -22.49 1.08 -2.51
C CYS A 107 -21.70 1.52 -3.76
N PRO A 108 -22.33 1.89 -4.90
CA PRO A 108 -21.57 2.26 -6.10
C PRO A 108 -20.77 3.55 -5.95
N ALA A 109 -21.03 4.35 -4.91
CA ALA A 109 -20.24 5.53 -4.62
C ALA A 109 -18.85 5.19 -4.03
N ARG A 110 -18.61 3.96 -3.57
CA ARG A 110 -17.33 3.57 -2.95
C ARG A 110 -16.13 3.75 -3.88
N ILE A 111 -16.28 3.50 -5.18
CA ILE A 111 -15.19 3.70 -6.15
C ILE A 111 -14.71 5.17 -6.20
N TYR A 112 -15.57 6.13 -5.84
CA TYR A 112 -15.25 7.56 -5.92
C TYR A 112 -14.28 8.00 -4.83
N PHE A 113 -14.15 7.26 -3.72
CA PHE A 113 -13.07 7.51 -2.75
C PHE A 113 -11.72 7.31 -3.43
N ARG A 114 -11.54 6.16 -4.09
CA ARG A 114 -10.28 5.85 -4.76
C ARG A 114 -9.98 6.77 -5.94
N LEU A 115 -10.98 7.07 -6.76
CA LEU A 115 -10.83 8.05 -7.84
C LEU A 115 -10.51 9.44 -7.29
N TYR A 116 -11.09 9.83 -6.15
CA TYR A 116 -10.73 11.10 -5.51
C TYR A 116 -9.28 11.09 -5.02
N ASP A 117 -8.78 10.00 -4.43
CA ASP A 117 -7.40 9.90 -3.99
C ASP A 117 -6.41 9.94 -5.16
N ASP A 118 -6.69 9.16 -6.21
CA ASP A 118 -5.80 9.06 -7.38
C ASP A 118 -5.76 10.38 -8.19
N PHE A 119 -6.89 11.07 -8.35
CA PHE A 119 -7.01 12.22 -9.27
C PHE A 119 -7.21 13.58 -8.59
N ARG A 120 -7.68 13.62 -7.35
CA ARG A 120 -8.05 14.84 -6.59
C ARG A 120 -9.10 15.73 -7.26
N ASP A 121 -9.86 15.17 -8.20
CA ASP A 121 -10.96 15.88 -8.86
C ASP A 121 -12.10 16.13 -7.85
N GLN A 122 -12.43 17.40 -7.64
CA GLN A 122 -13.48 17.81 -6.72
C GLN A 122 -14.87 17.31 -7.13
N LYS A 123 -15.07 16.90 -8.39
CA LYS A 123 -16.28 16.20 -8.85
C LYS A 123 -16.56 14.96 -8.02
N TYR A 124 -15.55 14.12 -7.80
CA TYR A 124 -15.71 12.87 -7.05
C TYR A 124 -16.06 13.14 -5.58
N ARG A 125 -15.40 14.13 -4.96
CA ARG A 125 -15.75 14.59 -3.60
C ARG A 125 -17.20 15.09 -3.50
N ARG A 126 -17.71 15.78 -4.53
CA ARG A 126 -19.10 16.24 -4.57
C ARG A 126 -20.10 15.08 -4.64
N VAL A 127 -19.78 14.02 -5.40
CA VAL A 127 -20.57 12.77 -5.45
C VAL A 127 -20.63 12.13 -4.06
N LEU A 128 -19.48 11.87 -3.44
CA LEU A 128 -19.39 11.27 -2.10
C LEU A 128 -20.24 12.02 -1.08
N ARG A 129 -20.13 13.36 -1.05
CA ARG A 129 -20.92 14.20 -0.15
C ARG A 129 -22.43 14.08 -0.38
N LYS A 130 -22.88 14.02 -1.64
CA LYS A 130 -24.32 13.88 -1.99
C LYS A 130 -24.87 12.53 -1.57
N ILE A 131 -24.10 11.47 -1.73
CA ILE A 131 -24.48 10.11 -1.32
C ILE A 131 -24.51 10.00 0.20
N ARG A 132 -23.50 10.53 0.90
CA ARG A 132 -23.47 10.60 2.37
C ARG A 132 -24.68 11.32 2.95
N ALA A 133 -25.13 12.39 2.31
CA ALA A 133 -26.29 13.16 2.75
C ALA A 133 -27.61 12.36 2.76
N GLN A 134 -27.70 11.22 2.06
CA GLN A 134 -28.85 10.32 2.22
C GLN A 134 -28.88 9.69 3.61
N LEU A 135 -27.73 9.20 4.08
CA LEU A 135 -27.61 8.48 5.35
C LEU A 135 -27.98 9.33 6.58
N ASP A 136 -27.79 10.65 6.51
CA ASP A 136 -28.23 11.58 7.57
C ASP A 136 -29.75 11.59 7.78
N SER A 137 -30.50 11.23 6.74
CA SER A 137 -31.97 11.30 6.72
C SER A 137 -32.63 9.99 6.33
N GLN A 138 -31.85 8.91 6.26
CA GLN A 138 -32.33 7.57 5.95
C GLN A 138 -33.33 7.15 7.05
N PRO A 139 -34.56 6.75 6.69
CA PRO A 139 -35.54 6.26 7.66
C PRO A 139 -34.99 5.07 8.45
N ARG A 140 -35.36 4.97 9.72
CA ARG A 140 -34.88 3.96 10.65
C ARG A 140 -36.02 3.25 11.36
N THR A 141 -35.78 2.03 11.80
CA THR A 141 -36.62 1.29 12.75
C THR A 141 -36.63 2.00 14.12
N GLU A 142 -37.48 1.60 15.05
CA GLU A 142 -37.46 2.11 16.44
C GLU A 142 -36.11 1.81 17.10
N ASP A 143 -35.52 0.68 16.74
CA ASP A 143 -34.17 0.28 17.15
C ASP A 143 -33.03 1.01 16.42
N GLY A 144 -33.35 1.97 15.55
CA GLY A 144 -32.35 2.83 14.91
C GLY A 144 -31.62 2.19 13.73
N ILE A 145 -32.07 1.04 13.22
CA ILE A 145 -31.46 0.41 12.04
C ILE A 145 -32.05 1.03 10.77
N PHE A 146 -31.23 1.30 9.76
CA PHE A 146 -31.74 1.81 8.50
C PHE A 146 -32.78 0.89 7.87
N TRP A 147 -33.89 1.48 7.40
CA TRP A 147 -34.77 0.80 6.46
C TRP A 147 -33.99 0.51 5.18
N HIS A 148 -34.20 -0.66 4.60
CA HIS A 148 -33.51 -1.07 3.39
C HIS A 148 -33.83 -0.12 2.22
N LYS A 149 -35.12 0.24 2.05
CA LYS A 149 -35.60 1.24 1.07
C LYS A 149 -36.84 1.95 1.60
N ARG A 150 -37.15 3.17 1.11
CA ARG A 150 -38.43 3.83 1.41
C ARG A 150 -39.65 2.99 1.04
N ILE A 151 -39.55 2.20 -0.04
CA ILE A 151 -40.62 1.30 -0.50
C ILE A 151 -40.75 0.02 0.34
N TYR A 152 -39.82 -0.22 1.26
CA TYR A 152 -39.80 -1.33 2.22
C TYR A 152 -39.77 -0.75 3.63
N PRO A 153 -40.85 -0.09 4.08
CA PRO A 153 -40.87 0.54 5.40
C PRO A 153 -40.70 -0.52 6.48
N HIS A 154 -40.01 -0.17 7.57
CA HIS A 154 -39.77 -1.01 8.75
C HIS A 154 -38.92 -2.27 8.49
N GLN A 155 -38.38 -2.45 7.29
CA GLN A 155 -37.66 -3.65 6.90
C GLN A 155 -36.14 -3.46 6.92
N VAL A 156 -35.46 -4.39 7.60
CA VAL A 156 -34.00 -4.51 7.66
C VAL A 156 -33.61 -5.78 6.91
N TRP A 157 -32.76 -5.64 5.89
CA TRP A 157 -32.22 -6.76 5.12
C TRP A 157 -30.72 -6.80 5.37
N LEU A 158 -30.13 -7.99 5.55
CA LEU A 158 -28.68 -8.13 5.79
C LEU A 158 -27.85 -7.48 4.67
N ASP A 159 -28.33 -7.54 3.44
CA ASP A 159 -27.77 -6.89 2.25
C ASP A 159 -27.49 -5.41 2.50
N GLY A 160 -28.44 -4.69 3.14
CA GLY A 160 -28.36 -3.26 3.39
C GLY A 160 -27.18 -2.84 4.25
N LEU A 161 -26.64 -3.75 5.08
CA LEU A 161 -25.45 -3.48 5.87
C LEU A 161 -24.21 -3.36 4.98
N TYR A 162 -24.04 -4.24 3.99
CA TYR A 162 -22.96 -4.10 3.02
C TYR A 162 -23.14 -2.85 2.16
N MET A 163 -24.38 -2.56 1.76
CA MET A 163 -24.61 -1.44 0.85
C MET A 163 -24.26 -0.09 1.49
N ALA A 164 -24.42 0.05 2.80
CA ALA A 164 -24.30 1.33 3.49
C ALA A 164 -23.08 1.44 4.42
N GLN A 165 -22.81 0.42 5.25
CA GLN A 165 -21.92 0.58 6.40
C GLN A 165 -20.44 0.76 6.03
N PRO A 166 -19.87 0.01 5.05
CA PRO A 166 -18.50 0.27 4.59
C PRO A 166 -18.32 1.69 4.06
N PHE A 167 -19.27 2.19 3.25
CA PHE A 167 -19.24 3.56 2.76
C PHE A 167 -19.35 4.58 3.91
N TYR A 168 -20.23 4.32 4.89
CA TYR A 168 -20.47 5.22 6.00
C TYR A 168 -19.24 5.34 6.91
N ALA A 169 -18.58 4.21 7.21
CA ALA A 169 -17.36 4.19 7.99
C ALA A 169 -16.21 4.88 7.26
N GLN A 170 -15.98 4.56 5.98
CA GLN A 170 -14.95 5.21 5.18
C GLN A 170 -15.15 6.73 5.07
N TYR A 171 -16.39 7.18 4.80
CA TYR A 171 -16.68 8.61 4.75
C TYR A 171 -16.41 9.30 6.11
N THR A 172 -16.74 8.62 7.21
CA THR A 172 -16.52 9.13 8.57
C THR A 172 -15.03 9.33 8.84
N ASP A 173 -14.19 8.36 8.45
CA ASP A 173 -12.75 8.47 8.62
C ASP A 173 -12.14 9.59 7.77
N GLU A 174 -12.44 9.60 6.47
CA GLU A 174 -11.78 10.50 5.52
C GLU A 174 -12.30 11.95 5.59
N PHE A 175 -13.59 12.14 5.85
CA PHE A 175 -14.25 13.44 5.74
C PHE A 175 -15.09 13.84 6.96
N GLY A 176 -15.21 12.97 7.96
CA GLY A 176 -15.99 13.22 9.16
C GLY A 176 -15.37 14.27 10.08
N SER A 177 -16.21 14.82 10.95
CA SER A 177 -15.75 15.68 12.04
C SER A 177 -15.18 14.82 13.18
N LYS A 178 -13.98 15.15 13.65
CA LYS A 178 -13.37 14.51 14.84
C LYS A 178 -14.22 14.62 16.11
N ALA A 179 -15.15 15.58 16.18
CA ALA A 179 -16.07 15.69 17.31
C ALA A 179 -17.23 14.68 17.25
N GLU A 180 -17.54 14.14 16.08
CA GLU A 180 -18.69 13.26 15.85
C GLU A 180 -18.28 11.81 15.55
N GLU A 181 -17.01 11.57 15.17
CA GLU A 181 -16.52 10.27 14.67
C GLU A 181 -16.86 9.09 15.59
N ASP A 182 -16.61 9.19 16.89
CA ASP A 182 -16.92 8.11 17.86
C ASP A 182 -18.41 7.77 17.87
N SER A 183 -19.29 8.79 17.79
CA SER A 183 -20.74 8.57 17.78
C SER A 183 -21.23 7.94 16.47
N LEU A 184 -20.60 8.28 15.35
CA LEU A 184 -20.90 7.72 14.04
C LEU A 184 -20.44 6.26 13.96
N TYR A 185 -19.25 5.94 14.46
CA TYR A 185 -18.75 4.57 14.56
C TYR A 185 -19.60 3.71 15.50
N ALA A 186 -20.05 4.26 16.63
CA ALA A 186 -20.99 3.59 17.52
C ALA A 186 -22.36 3.33 16.87
N ASP A 187 -22.89 4.27 16.07
CA ASP A 187 -24.11 4.08 15.27
C ASP A 187 -23.93 2.94 14.26
N ILE A 188 -22.82 2.94 13.51
CA ILE A 188 -22.47 1.88 12.55
C ILE A 188 -22.42 0.51 13.25
N ALA A 189 -21.67 0.39 14.34
CA ALA A 189 -21.54 -0.87 15.08
C ALA A 189 -22.86 -1.35 15.69
N ALA A 190 -23.70 -0.42 16.18
CA ALA A 190 -25.02 -0.73 16.71
C ALA A 190 -25.94 -1.32 15.63
N GLN A 191 -25.87 -0.83 14.39
CA GLN A 191 -26.68 -1.36 13.30
C GLN A 191 -26.33 -2.82 12.96
N PHE A 192 -25.05 -3.19 12.95
CA PHE A 192 -24.63 -4.60 12.81
C PHE A 192 -25.21 -5.47 13.92
N ARG A 193 -24.95 -5.08 15.17
CA ARG A 193 -25.38 -5.84 16.34
C ARG A 193 -26.90 -6.02 16.39
N LYS A 194 -27.67 -4.95 16.21
CA LYS A 194 -29.13 -5.01 16.29
C LYS A 194 -29.75 -5.75 15.11
N ALA A 195 -29.20 -5.61 13.90
CA ALA A 195 -29.65 -6.41 12.76
C ALA A 195 -29.42 -7.90 13.02
N ALA A 196 -28.26 -8.29 13.57
CA ALA A 196 -27.97 -9.65 13.99
C ALA A 196 -28.94 -10.15 15.08
N GLU A 197 -29.22 -9.33 16.11
CA GLU A 197 -30.18 -9.66 17.18
C GLU A 197 -31.57 -9.99 16.63
N HIS A 198 -32.06 -9.20 15.66
CA HIS A 198 -33.41 -9.38 15.09
C HIS A 198 -33.51 -10.45 14.01
N THR A 199 -32.40 -10.80 13.35
CA THR A 199 -32.38 -11.81 12.28
C THR A 199 -31.87 -13.18 12.73
N LEU A 200 -31.24 -13.29 13.90
CA LEU A 200 -30.74 -14.56 14.41
C LEU A 200 -31.89 -15.53 14.65
N ASP A 201 -31.78 -16.72 14.05
CA ASP A 201 -32.58 -17.87 14.41
C ASP A 201 -31.79 -18.73 15.42
N PRO A 202 -32.22 -18.79 16.70
CA PRO A 202 -31.49 -19.52 17.73
C PRO A 202 -31.45 -21.03 17.50
N SER A 203 -32.36 -21.59 16.68
CA SER A 203 -32.39 -23.03 16.41
C SER A 203 -31.28 -23.48 15.46
N THR A 204 -30.89 -22.61 14.53
CA THR A 204 -29.86 -22.87 13.53
C THR A 204 -28.55 -22.15 13.84
N GLY A 205 -28.61 -21.05 14.60
CA GLY A 205 -27.53 -20.09 14.78
C GLY A 205 -27.28 -19.19 13.57
N LEU A 206 -28.04 -19.37 12.48
CA LEU A 206 -27.91 -18.57 11.26
C LEU A 206 -28.77 -17.30 11.34
N PHE A 207 -28.43 -16.32 10.51
CA PHE A 207 -29.21 -15.10 10.34
C PHE A 207 -30.18 -15.25 9.17
N ARG A 208 -31.44 -14.88 9.39
CA ARG A 208 -32.50 -14.81 8.37
C ARG A 208 -32.21 -13.64 7.42
N HIS A 209 -32.62 -13.76 6.15
CA HIS A 209 -32.37 -12.74 5.12
C HIS A 209 -32.85 -11.34 5.55
N ALA A 210 -34.07 -11.26 6.10
CA ALA A 210 -34.64 -9.98 6.52
C ALA A 210 -35.51 -10.09 7.76
N TRP A 211 -35.79 -8.92 8.33
CA TRP A 211 -36.71 -8.68 9.42
C TRP A 211 -37.62 -7.49 9.09
N ASP A 212 -38.92 -7.63 9.35
CA ASP A 212 -39.90 -6.54 9.29
C ASP A 212 -40.37 -6.22 10.72
N GLU A 213 -39.95 -5.07 11.25
CA GLU A 213 -40.33 -4.58 12.58
C GLU A 213 -41.85 -4.48 12.76
N SER A 214 -42.56 -4.12 11.68
CA SER A 214 -44.02 -3.99 11.70
C SER A 214 -44.76 -5.33 11.63
N ARG A 215 -44.05 -6.40 11.20
CA ARG A 215 -44.58 -7.75 10.94
C ARG A 215 -45.79 -7.77 10.02
N SER A 216 -45.91 -6.75 9.17
CA SER A 216 -47.08 -6.55 8.31
C SER A 216 -46.87 -7.17 6.93
N MET A 217 -45.63 -7.42 6.54
CA MET A 217 -45.30 -8.09 5.30
C MET A 217 -45.73 -9.56 5.34
N PHE A 218 -46.33 -10.04 4.25
CA PHE A 218 -46.84 -11.40 4.15
C PHE A 218 -45.79 -12.51 4.23
N TRP A 219 -44.51 -12.18 4.02
CA TRP A 219 -43.38 -13.11 4.17
C TRP A 219 -42.83 -13.12 5.61
N ALA A 220 -43.20 -12.12 6.43
CA ALA A 220 -42.68 -11.96 7.77
C ALA A 220 -43.43 -12.89 8.72
N ASP A 221 -42.65 -13.59 9.55
CA ASP A 221 -43.21 -14.40 10.62
C ASP A 221 -44.01 -13.51 11.61
N PRO A 222 -45.24 -13.89 11.99
CA PRO A 222 -46.08 -13.03 12.85
C PRO A 222 -45.52 -12.78 14.25
N GLU A 223 -44.67 -13.66 14.77
CA GLU A 223 -44.13 -13.56 16.14
C GLU A 223 -42.78 -12.85 16.20
N THR A 224 -41.93 -13.09 15.20
CA THR A 224 -40.55 -12.60 15.16
C THR A 224 -40.34 -11.47 14.16
N GLY A 225 -41.18 -11.40 13.11
CA GLY A 225 -40.99 -10.50 11.97
C GLY A 225 -39.95 -10.99 10.96
N GLN A 226 -39.34 -12.16 11.18
CA GLN A 226 -38.26 -12.68 10.35
C GLN A 226 -38.75 -13.30 9.04
N SER A 227 -37.91 -13.29 8.01
CA SER A 227 -38.10 -14.10 6.80
C SER A 227 -37.84 -15.58 7.07
N ALA A 228 -38.45 -16.48 6.30
CA ALA A 228 -38.46 -17.92 6.60
C ALA A 228 -37.12 -18.65 6.51
N HIS A 229 -36.15 -18.16 5.74
CA HIS A 229 -34.88 -18.88 5.47
C HIS A 229 -33.63 -18.02 5.64
N ALA A 230 -32.53 -18.69 5.95
CA ALA A 230 -31.19 -18.11 5.89
C ALA A 230 -30.67 -18.23 4.45
N TRP A 231 -30.62 -17.11 3.74
CA TRP A 231 -30.17 -17.08 2.35
C TRP A 231 -28.65 -16.89 2.29
N GLY A 232 -27.96 -17.73 1.50
CA GLY A 232 -26.49 -17.75 1.39
C GLY A 232 -25.89 -16.37 1.17
N ARG A 233 -26.33 -15.68 0.11
CA ARG A 233 -25.79 -14.37 -0.23
C ARG A 233 -26.14 -13.27 0.78
N ALA A 234 -27.27 -13.32 1.47
CA ALA A 234 -27.57 -12.35 2.53
C ALA A 234 -26.58 -12.46 3.71
N CYS A 235 -26.27 -13.69 4.15
CA CYS A 235 -25.22 -13.94 5.14
C CYS A 235 -23.82 -13.59 4.60
N GLY A 236 -23.56 -13.84 3.31
CA GLY A 236 -22.33 -13.44 2.64
C GLY A 236 -22.13 -11.91 2.65
N TRP A 237 -23.19 -11.14 2.37
CA TRP A 237 -23.16 -9.68 2.52
C TRP A 237 -22.87 -9.25 3.93
N TYR A 238 -23.47 -9.90 4.92
CA TYR A 238 -23.20 -9.62 6.33
C TYR A 238 -21.71 -9.86 6.69
N ALA A 239 -21.14 -10.98 6.23
CA ALA A 239 -19.73 -11.31 6.41
C ALA A 239 -18.81 -10.25 5.80
N MET A 240 -19.04 -9.91 4.52
CA MET A 240 -18.25 -8.88 3.84
C MET A 240 -18.43 -7.51 4.46
N ALA A 241 -19.66 -7.15 4.87
CA ALA A 241 -19.94 -5.86 5.49
C ALA A 241 -19.14 -5.68 6.78
N LEU A 242 -19.01 -6.72 7.60
CA LEU A 242 -18.19 -6.68 8.82
C LEU A 242 -16.72 -6.43 8.49
N VAL A 243 -16.10 -7.24 7.62
CA VAL A 243 -14.66 -7.10 7.32
C VAL A 243 -14.32 -5.83 6.54
N GLU A 244 -15.21 -5.34 5.68
CA GLU A 244 -15.03 -4.09 4.93
C GLU A 244 -15.25 -2.84 5.80
N THR A 245 -16.12 -2.92 6.81
CA THR A 245 -16.35 -1.80 7.73
C THR A 245 -15.21 -1.71 8.75
N LEU A 246 -14.71 -2.85 9.23
CA LEU A 246 -13.63 -2.94 10.21
C LEU A 246 -12.30 -2.33 9.74
N ASP A 247 -12.10 -2.17 8.44
CA ASP A 247 -10.95 -1.43 7.87
C ASP A 247 -10.93 0.06 8.31
N TRP A 248 -12.10 0.62 8.59
CA TRP A 248 -12.28 2.05 8.88
C TRP A 248 -12.63 2.34 10.34
N ILE A 249 -12.94 1.31 11.13
CA ILE A 249 -13.18 1.48 12.57
C ILE A 249 -11.83 1.54 13.29
N PRO A 250 -11.52 2.61 14.05
CA PRO A 250 -10.27 2.74 14.76
C PRO A 250 -10.00 1.55 15.68
N GLU A 251 -8.76 1.05 15.72
CA GLU A 251 -8.40 -0.15 16.48
C GLU A 251 -8.81 -0.11 17.96
N LYS A 252 -8.77 1.09 18.56
CA LYS A 252 -9.11 1.33 19.97
C LYS A 252 -10.57 1.67 20.20
N HIS A 253 -11.41 1.70 19.16
CA HIS A 253 -12.83 1.98 19.31
C HIS A 253 -13.51 0.87 20.13
N PRO A 254 -14.33 1.20 21.15
CA PRO A 254 -14.85 0.22 22.12
C PRO A 254 -15.70 -0.90 21.48
N ASP A 255 -16.39 -0.60 20.38
CA ASP A 255 -17.26 -1.58 19.71
C ASP A 255 -16.53 -2.49 18.70
N ARG A 256 -15.25 -2.21 18.39
CA ARG A 256 -14.54 -2.93 17.32
C ARG A 256 -14.42 -4.42 17.62
N GLU A 257 -14.06 -4.80 18.85
CA GLU A 257 -13.92 -6.21 19.21
C GLU A 257 -15.26 -6.95 19.22
N ALA A 258 -16.36 -6.26 19.53
CA ALA A 258 -17.70 -6.85 19.43
C ALA A 258 -18.09 -7.14 17.97
N MET A 259 -17.68 -6.28 17.02
CA MET A 259 -17.87 -6.53 15.59
C MET A 259 -16.99 -7.70 15.10
N VAL A 260 -15.72 -7.75 15.53
CA VAL A 260 -14.83 -8.90 15.26
C VAL A 260 -15.42 -10.20 15.82
N GLY A 261 -15.99 -10.16 17.03
CA GLY A 261 -16.69 -11.30 17.63
C GLY A 261 -17.90 -11.77 16.82
N GLN A 262 -18.71 -10.84 16.29
CA GLN A 262 -19.82 -11.15 15.39
C GLN A 262 -19.34 -11.81 14.10
N PHE A 263 -18.24 -11.31 13.54
CA PHE A 263 -17.62 -11.88 12.35
C PHE A 263 -17.12 -13.31 12.61
N ARG A 264 -16.37 -13.54 13.69
CA ARG A 264 -15.91 -14.87 14.11
C ARG A 264 -17.09 -15.84 14.27
N TYR A 265 -18.14 -15.42 14.99
CA TYR A 265 -19.34 -16.22 15.21
C TYR A 265 -20.01 -16.63 13.89
N LEU A 266 -20.15 -15.70 12.95
CA LEU A 266 -20.73 -15.97 11.65
C LEU A 266 -19.87 -16.99 10.88
N MET A 267 -18.55 -16.76 10.77
CA MET A 267 -17.65 -17.62 10.01
C MET A 267 -17.62 -19.05 10.56
N GLU A 268 -17.55 -19.20 11.89
CA GLU A 268 -17.65 -20.51 12.55
C GLU A 268 -19.01 -21.17 12.33
N THR A 269 -20.08 -20.38 12.26
CA THR A 269 -21.43 -20.90 12.09
C THR A 269 -21.67 -21.37 10.66
N VAL A 270 -21.37 -20.54 9.65
CA VAL A 270 -21.59 -20.93 8.25
C VAL A 270 -20.74 -22.13 7.87
N LEU A 271 -19.54 -22.29 8.44
CA LEU A 271 -18.70 -23.46 8.20
C LEU A 271 -19.37 -24.79 8.61
N ARG A 272 -20.27 -24.79 9.61
CA ARG A 272 -21.04 -25.99 9.98
C ARG A 272 -22.10 -26.38 8.94
N TYR A 273 -22.46 -25.45 8.06
CA TYR A 273 -23.42 -25.63 6.98
C TYR A 273 -22.76 -25.75 5.59
N ALA A 274 -21.42 -25.72 5.54
CA ALA A 274 -20.68 -25.99 4.33
C ALA A 274 -20.91 -27.44 3.89
N ASP A 275 -20.93 -27.64 2.58
CA ASP A 275 -20.96 -28.96 1.98
C ASP A 275 -19.71 -29.77 2.38
N PRO A 276 -19.85 -30.99 2.92
CA PRO A 276 -18.71 -31.73 3.45
C PRO A 276 -17.74 -32.23 2.37
N GLU A 277 -18.15 -32.29 1.10
CA GLU A 277 -17.31 -32.75 -0.01
C GLU A 277 -16.48 -31.60 -0.58
N THR A 278 -17.13 -30.47 -0.87
CA THR A 278 -16.50 -29.33 -1.55
C THR A 278 -16.03 -28.23 -0.59
N GLY A 279 -16.65 -28.12 0.58
CA GLY A 279 -16.50 -26.98 1.49
C GLY A 279 -17.28 -25.72 1.07
N MET A 280 -18.03 -25.77 -0.03
CA MET A 280 -18.83 -24.65 -0.56
C MET A 280 -20.20 -24.56 0.11
N TRP A 281 -20.93 -23.46 -0.13
CA TRP A 281 -22.20 -23.19 0.54
C TRP A 281 -23.39 -23.27 -0.40
N TYR A 282 -24.52 -23.69 0.17
CA TYR A 282 -25.78 -23.81 -0.54
C TYR A 282 -26.53 -22.47 -0.67
N GLN A 283 -27.36 -22.32 -1.70
CA GLN A 283 -28.27 -21.17 -1.88
C GLN A 283 -29.12 -20.92 -0.63
N VAL A 284 -29.77 -21.96 -0.08
CA VAL A 284 -30.47 -21.88 1.21
C VAL A 284 -29.64 -22.59 2.28
N LEU A 285 -29.02 -21.81 3.18
CA LEU A 285 -27.99 -22.29 4.12
C LEU A 285 -28.54 -23.25 5.17
N ASP A 286 -29.77 -23.00 5.65
CA ASP A 286 -30.41 -23.79 6.70
C ASP A 286 -31.08 -25.07 6.16
N SER A 287 -30.77 -25.48 4.92
CA SER A 287 -31.31 -26.69 4.30
C SER A 287 -30.27 -27.42 3.43
N PRO A 288 -29.06 -27.71 3.93
CA PRO A 288 -28.04 -28.40 3.15
C PRO A 288 -28.53 -29.80 2.76
N GLY A 289 -28.28 -30.21 1.51
CA GLY A 289 -28.69 -31.51 0.98
C GLY A 289 -30.21 -31.70 0.79
N ARG A 290 -31.05 -30.70 1.07
CA ARG A 290 -32.49 -30.77 0.74
C ARG A 290 -32.67 -30.75 -0.78
N GLU A 291 -33.58 -31.59 -1.28
CA GLU A 291 -33.86 -31.74 -2.72
C GLU A 291 -34.13 -30.40 -3.39
N GLY A 292 -33.40 -30.12 -4.48
CA GLY A 292 -33.48 -28.88 -5.24
C GLY A 292 -32.52 -27.78 -4.78
N ASN A 293 -31.92 -27.88 -3.59
CA ASN A 293 -30.85 -26.97 -3.20
C ASN A 293 -29.60 -27.20 -4.06
N TYR A 294 -28.76 -26.19 -4.17
CA TYR A 294 -27.53 -26.25 -4.97
C TYR A 294 -26.42 -25.43 -4.32
N LEU A 295 -25.17 -25.82 -4.57
CA LEU A 295 -23.99 -25.05 -4.19
C LEU A 295 -23.97 -23.75 -5.00
N GLU A 296 -23.86 -22.62 -4.32
CA GLU A 296 -24.07 -21.30 -4.89
C GLU A 296 -22.80 -20.47 -4.83
N ALA A 297 -22.36 -19.98 -5.98
CA ALA A 297 -21.04 -19.39 -6.13
C ALA A 297 -20.90 -18.01 -5.49
N THR A 298 -21.96 -17.20 -5.46
CA THR A 298 -21.85 -15.84 -4.88
C THR A 298 -21.63 -15.88 -3.37
N ALA A 299 -22.42 -16.66 -2.64
CA ALA A 299 -22.27 -16.87 -1.20
C ALA A 299 -20.91 -17.49 -0.89
N SER A 300 -20.51 -18.50 -1.66
CA SER A 300 -19.22 -19.17 -1.48
C SER A 300 -18.04 -18.25 -1.72
N SER A 301 -18.11 -17.38 -2.74
CA SER A 301 -17.09 -16.36 -3.01
C SER A 301 -17.00 -15.35 -1.87
N MET A 302 -18.14 -14.87 -1.35
CA MET A 302 -18.19 -13.93 -0.23
C MET A 302 -17.61 -14.51 1.07
N PHE A 303 -17.97 -15.75 1.42
CA PHE A 303 -17.43 -16.39 2.62
C PHE A 303 -15.95 -16.70 2.48
N THR A 304 -15.50 -17.13 1.30
CA THR A 304 -14.08 -17.39 1.02
C THR A 304 -13.26 -16.11 1.11
N TYR A 305 -13.72 -15.02 0.49
CA TYR A 305 -13.10 -13.70 0.61
C TYR A 305 -13.03 -13.26 2.08
N ALA A 306 -14.16 -13.30 2.78
CA ALA A 306 -14.21 -12.86 4.16
C ALA A 306 -13.31 -13.71 5.07
N ALA A 307 -13.21 -15.03 4.84
CA ALA A 307 -12.28 -15.90 5.57
C ALA A 307 -10.81 -15.52 5.33
N LEU A 308 -10.40 -15.35 4.08
CA LEU A 308 -9.03 -14.97 3.73
C LEU A 308 -8.66 -13.60 4.32
N LYS A 309 -9.52 -12.60 4.12
CA LYS A 309 -9.36 -11.27 4.71
C LYS A 309 -9.37 -11.32 6.24
N GLY A 310 -10.25 -12.13 6.84
CA GLY A 310 -10.34 -12.32 8.28
C GLY A 310 -9.07 -12.92 8.88
N VAL A 311 -8.42 -13.86 8.18
CA VAL A 311 -7.10 -14.39 8.56
C VAL A 311 -6.04 -13.30 8.47
N ARG A 312 -6.01 -12.58 7.35
CA ARG A 312 -5.05 -11.49 7.11
C ARG A 312 -5.14 -10.37 8.13
N MET A 313 -6.35 -10.02 8.56
CA MET A 313 -6.60 -8.99 9.56
C MET A 313 -6.48 -9.49 11.00
N GLY A 314 -6.11 -10.76 11.21
CA GLY A 314 -6.00 -11.37 12.54
C GLY A 314 -7.33 -11.57 13.26
N TYR A 315 -8.46 -11.43 12.56
CA TYR A 315 -9.78 -11.71 13.09
C TYR A 315 -10.01 -13.22 13.26
N LEU A 316 -9.34 -14.05 12.46
CA LEU A 316 -9.40 -15.52 12.51
C LEU A 316 -7.98 -16.07 12.74
N ASP A 317 -7.53 -16.22 14.00
CA ASP A 317 -6.18 -16.70 14.34
C ASP A 317 -6.15 -17.93 15.25
N SER A 318 -7.05 -18.90 15.01
CA SER A 318 -6.76 -20.28 15.43
C SER A 318 -5.92 -20.92 14.33
N ALA A 319 -4.87 -21.67 14.70
CA ALA A 319 -3.92 -22.27 13.75
C ALA A 319 -4.57 -23.02 12.56
N GLY A 320 -5.85 -23.40 12.64
CA GLY A 320 -6.62 -24.00 11.55
C GLY A 320 -7.12 -23.05 10.45
N TRP A 321 -7.41 -21.77 10.73
CA TRP A 321 -8.05 -20.89 9.73
C TRP A 321 -7.13 -20.48 8.57
N ARG A 322 -5.81 -20.42 8.78
CA ARG A 322 -4.84 -20.06 7.74
C ARG A 322 -4.81 -21.08 6.59
N GLU A 323 -4.71 -22.36 6.93
CA GLU A 323 -4.75 -23.43 5.92
C GLU A 323 -6.16 -23.57 5.35
N ARG A 324 -7.18 -23.51 6.21
CA ARG A 324 -8.57 -23.67 5.79
C ARG A 324 -9.05 -22.61 4.81
N SER A 325 -8.72 -21.35 5.01
CA SER A 325 -9.08 -20.27 4.07
C SER A 325 -8.43 -20.45 2.69
N ARG A 326 -7.18 -20.96 2.64
CA ARG A 326 -6.51 -21.30 1.37
C ARG A 326 -7.14 -22.50 0.68
N GLU A 327 -7.59 -23.50 1.42
CA GLU A 327 -8.32 -24.65 0.87
C GLU A 327 -9.69 -24.22 0.35
N LEU A 328 -10.42 -23.37 1.08
CA LEU A 328 -11.68 -22.80 0.61
C LEU A 328 -11.52 -22.09 -0.74
N TYR A 329 -10.43 -21.34 -0.94
CA TYR A 329 -10.15 -20.72 -2.22
C TYR A 329 -9.90 -21.72 -3.35
N ARG A 330 -9.12 -22.78 -3.10
CA ARG A 330 -8.89 -23.82 -4.11
C ARG A 330 -10.20 -24.52 -4.47
N SER A 331 -11.00 -24.89 -3.46
CA SER A 331 -12.33 -25.45 -3.67
C SER A 331 -13.25 -24.51 -4.44
N LEU A 332 -13.20 -23.20 -4.18
CA LEU A 332 -14.00 -22.21 -4.91
C LEU A 332 -13.65 -22.22 -6.41
N VAL A 333 -12.36 -22.21 -6.73
CA VAL A 333 -11.86 -22.31 -8.11
C VAL A 333 -12.28 -23.65 -8.73
N ASP A 334 -12.02 -24.76 -8.05
CA ASP A 334 -12.29 -26.11 -8.56
C ASP A 334 -13.79 -26.39 -8.77
N THR A 335 -14.66 -25.76 -7.97
CA THR A 335 -16.11 -26.02 -8.00
C THR A 335 -16.84 -25.15 -9.01
N PHE A 336 -16.45 -23.89 -9.17
CA PHE A 336 -17.26 -22.90 -9.89
C PHE A 336 -16.57 -22.23 -11.08
N LEU A 337 -15.25 -22.33 -11.21
CA LEU A 337 -14.54 -21.67 -12.29
C LEU A 337 -14.43 -22.57 -13.52
N GLU A 338 -14.88 -22.06 -14.67
CA GLU A 338 -14.73 -22.74 -15.95
C GLU A 338 -13.87 -21.89 -16.91
N GLU A 339 -12.99 -22.56 -17.65
CA GLU A 339 -12.25 -21.93 -18.76
C GLU A 339 -13.00 -22.11 -20.07
N ASN A 340 -13.28 -21.00 -20.74
CA ASN A 340 -14.02 -20.95 -21.99
C ASN A 340 -13.10 -21.26 -23.19
N PRO A 341 -13.66 -21.74 -24.33
CA PRO A 341 -12.88 -22.00 -25.54
C PRO A 341 -12.12 -20.79 -26.10
N ASP A 342 -12.52 -19.57 -25.73
CA ASP A 342 -11.91 -18.32 -26.17
C ASP A 342 -10.81 -17.80 -25.21
N GLY A 343 -10.45 -18.57 -24.18
CA GLY A 343 -9.44 -18.25 -23.17
C GLY A 343 -9.91 -17.33 -22.05
N THR A 344 -11.19 -16.93 -22.04
CA THR A 344 -11.80 -16.26 -20.87
C THR A 344 -12.16 -17.28 -19.79
N ILE A 345 -12.33 -16.83 -18.55
CA ILE A 345 -12.84 -17.66 -17.46
C ILE A 345 -14.24 -17.18 -17.05
N SER A 346 -15.06 -18.09 -16.54
CA SER A 346 -16.41 -17.80 -16.05
C SER A 346 -16.63 -18.34 -14.64
N LEU A 347 -17.27 -17.54 -13.79
CA LEU A 347 -17.77 -17.96 -12.49
C LEU A 347 -19.20 -18.47 -12.68
N THR A 348 -19.40 -19.78 -12.57
CA THR A 348 -20.69 -20.43 -12.81
C THR A 348 -21.57 -20.44 -11.56
N SER A 349 -22.83 -20.88 -11.70
CA SER A 349 -23.72 -21.20 -10.57
C SER A 349 -24.02 -20.01 -9.63
N CYS A 350 -24.13 -18.80 -10.18
CA CYS A 350 -24.50 -17.61 -9.42
C CYS A 350 -26.02 -17.41 -9.38
N CYS A 351 -26.62 -17.22 -8.20
CA CYS A 351 -27.99 -16.75 -8.11
C CYS A 351 -28.09 -15.30 -8.64
N SER A 352 -28.83 -15.06 -9.72
CA SER A 352 -28.91 -13.73 -10.36
C SER A 352 -29.53 -12.64 -9.48
N VAL A 353 -30.57 -12.98 -8.73
CA VAL A 353 -31.30 -12.05 -7.86
C VAL A 353 -32.09 -12.83 -6.81
N ALA A 354 -32.26 -12.26 -5.63
CA ALA A 354 -33.36 -12.62 -4.73
C ALA A 354 -33.72 -11.39 -3.90
N GLY A 355 -34.94 -11.36 -3.38
CA GLY A 355 -35.44 -10.31 -2.50
C GLY A 355 -36.75 -10.71 -1.83
N LEU A 356 -37.38 -9.80 -1.11
CA LEU A 356 -38.65 -10.08 -0.44
C LEU A 356 -39.72 -9.05 -0.84
N GLY A 357 -40.98 -9.48 -0.80
CA GLY A 357 -42.12 -8.62 -1.12
C GLY A 357 -42.10 -8.06 -2.54
N GLY A 358 -42.38 -6.76 -2.66
CA GLY A 358 -42.51 -6.05 -3.94
C GLY A 358 -43.76 -6.46 -4.73
N LYS A 359 -43.92 -5.90 -5.94
CA LYS A 359 -45.08 -6.16 -6.81
C LYS A 359 -45.22 -7.64 -7.22
N GLN A 360 -44.11 -8.37 -7.24
CA GLN A 360 -44.03 -9.79 -7.59
C GLN A 360 -44.43 -10.71 -6.43
N LYS A 361 -44.69 -10.18 -5.22
CA LYS A 361 -45.04 -10.95 -4.02
C LYS A 361 -44.06 -12.08 -3.72
N ARG A 362 -42.77 -11.76 -3.73
CA ARG A 362 -41.67 -12.68 -3.41
C ARG A 362 -41.78 -13.11 -1.95
N SER A 363 -41.99 -14.41 -1.72
CA SER A 363 -42.43 -14.98 -0.45
C SER A 363 -41.31 -15.27 0.55
N GLY A 364 -40.06 -15.37 0.10
CA GLY A 364 -38.97 -15.82 0.97
C GLY A 364 -39.08 -17.28 1.41
N THR A 365 -39.94 -18.08 0.77
CA THR A 365 -40.02 -19.53 1.00
C THR A 365 -38.85 -20.25 0.32
N TYR A 366 -38.59 -21.48 0.75
CA TYR A 366 -37.56 -22.34 0.14
C TYR A 366 -37.71 -22.43 -1.39
N GLU A 367 -38.93 -22.72 -1.85
CA GLU A 367 -39.24 -22.87 -3.27
C GLU A 367 -39.04 -21.56 -4.04
N TYR A 368 -39.26 -20.41 -3.39
CA TYR A 368 -39.01 -19.13 -4.00
C TYR A 368 -37.51 -18.88 -4.20
N TYR A 369 -36.67 -19.11 -3.19
CA TYR A 369 -35.21 -18.93 -3.34
C TYR A 369 -34.60 -19.83 -4.41
N LEU A 370 -35.17 -21.02 -4.61
CA LEU A 370 -34.77 -21.95 -5.68
C LEU A 370 -35.39 -21.63 -7.05
N SER A 371 -36.44 -20.81 -7.09
CA SER A 371 -37.06 -20.39 -8.35
C SER A 371 -36.29 -19.28 -9.06
N GLU A 372 -35.40 -18.60 -8.34
CA GLU A 372 -34.61 -17.51 -8.90
C GLU A 372 -33.56 -18.03 -9.89
N PRO A 373 -33.31 -17.33 -11.00
CA PRO A 373 -32.41 -17.83 -12.04
C PRO A 373 -30.97 -17.99 -11.53
N VAL A 374 -30.36 -19.09 -11.96
CA VAL A 374 -28.91 -19.34 -11.84
C VAL A 374 -28.24 -18.93 -13.15
N VAL A 375 -27.23 -18.09 -13.07
CA VAL A 375 -26.51 -17.51 -14.21
C VAL A 375 -25.01 -17.58 -13.98
N ASP A 376 -24.24 -17.44 -15.06
CA ASP A 376 -22.79 -17.28 -14.97
C ASP A 376 -22.44 -15.79 -14.89
N ASN A 377 -21.30 -15.50 -14.27
CA ASN A 377 -20.69 -14.17 -14.23
C ASN A 377 -21.61 -13.08 -13.66
N ASP A 378 -22.42 -13.41 -12.65
CA ASP A 378 -23.14 -12.36 -11.93
C ASP A 378 -22.12 -11.49 -11.15
N PRO A 379 -22.15 -10.15 -11.27
CA PRO A 379 -21.20 -9.27 -10.58
C PRO A 379 -21.15 -9.46 -9.06
N LYS A 380 -22.27 -9.92 -8.46
CA LYS A 380 -22.39 -10.20 -7.01
C LYS A 380 -21.54 -11.41 -6.59
N GLY A 381 -21.16 -12.27 -7.52
CA GLY A 381 -20.17 -13.33 -7.32
C GLY A 381 -18.79 -12.95 -7.83
N VAL A 382 -18.71 -12.32 -9.01
CA VAL A 382 -17.43 -11.99 -9.66
C VAL A 382 -16.59 -11.01 -8.82
N GLY A 383 -17.18 -9.93 -8.30
CA GLY A 383 -16.45 -9.00 -7.43
C GLY A 383 -15.84 -9.68 -6.20
N PRO A 384 -16.63 -10.43 -5.40
CA PRO A 384 -16.10 -11.22 -4.28
C PRO A 384 -15.10 -12.30 -4.69
N PHE A 385 -15.25 -12.93 -5.86
CA PHE A 385 -14.28 -13.89 -6.37
C PHE A 385 -12.94 -13.22 -6.69
N ILE A 386 -12.96 -12.05 -7.34
CA ILE A 386 -11.74 -11.26 -7.60
C ILE A 386 -11.06 -10.90 -6.28
N TRP A 387 -11.81 -10.45 -5.28
CA TRP A 387 -11.25 -10.17 -3.97
C TRP A 387 -10.70 -11.40 -3.25
N ALA A 388 -11.41 -12.54 -3.28
CA ALA A 388 -10.87 -13.80 -2.75
C ALA A 388 -9.56 -14.19 -3.45
N SER A 389 -9.48 -13.95 -4.76
CA SER A 389 -8.28 -14.19 -5.57
C SER A 389 -7.13 -13.27 -5.13
N LEU A 390 -7.39 -11.97 -4.99
CA LEU A 390 -6.39 -10.99 -4.53
C LEU A 390 -5.86 -11.31 -3.13
N GLU A 391 -6.74 -11.73 -2.21
CA GLU A 391 -6.36 -12.15 -0.86
C GLU A 391 -5.50 -13.42 -0.88
N TYR A 392 -5.88 -14.42 -1.68
CA TYR A 392 -5.10 -15.64 -1.85
C TYR A 392 -3.74 -15.37 -2.49
N GLU A 393 -3.69 -14.54 -3.53
CA GLU A 393 -2.48 -14.13 -4.22
C GLU A 393 -1.55 -13.34 -3.28
N ALA A 394 -2.11 -12.47 -2.42
CA ALA A 394 -1.35 -11.76 -1.38
C ALA A 394 -0.71 -12.74 -0.40
N ALA A 395 -1.48 -13.71 0.08
CA ALA A 395 -1.02 -14.69 1.05
C ALA A 395 0.02 -15.69 0.50
N ASN A 396 0.17 -15.78 -0.82
CA ASN A 396 1.16 -16.64 -1.51
C ASN A 396 2.27 -15.85 -2.21
N ASN A 397 2.30 -14.52 -2.04
CA ASN A 397 3.28 -13.59 -2.62
C ASN A 397 3.51 -13.77 -4.13
N THR A 398 2.43 -14.01 -4.87
CA THR A 398 2.44 -14.06 -6.33
C THR A 398 2.34 -12.63 -6.87
N ASP A 399 3.40 -11.84 -6.77
CA ASP A 399 3.48 -10.54 -7.44
C ASP A 399 3.76 -10.77 -8.93
N TYR A 400 2.70 -10.83 -9.71
CA TYR A 400 2.73 -10.92 -11.17
C TYR A 400 3.06 -9.56 -11.78
N VAL A 401 4.00 -9.52 -12.72
CA VAL A 401 4.31 -8.33 -13.52
C VAL A 401 3.66 -8.54 -14.88
N PHE A 402 2.63 -7.76 -15.20
CA PHE A 402 2.01 -7.79 -16.53
C PHE A 402 2.96 -7.17 -17.54
N ASP A 403 3.43 -7.96 -18.50
CA ASP A 403 4.34 -7.51 -19.57
C ASP A 403 3.62 -7.20 -20.89
N GLY A 404 2.29 -7.21 -20.87
CA GLY A 404 1.49 -7.06 -22.09
C GLY A 404 1.46 -8.30 -22.98
N SER A 405 1.99 -9.46 -22.56
CA SER A 405 1.97 -10.70 -23.37
C SER A 405 0.70 -11.53 -23.20
N TYR A 406 -0.07 -11.36 -22.11
CA TYR A 406 -1.40 -11.97 -22.01
C TYR A 406 -2.41 -11.16 -22.82
N VAL A 407 -2.31 -11.32 -24.13
CA VAL A 407 -3.35 -10.93 -25.07
C VAL A 407 -4.00 -12.24 -25.52
N ALA A 408 -5.01 -12.69 -24.80
CA ALA A 408 -6.03 -13.49 -25.47
C ALA A 408 -6.56 -12.64 -26.63
N ASP A 409 -6.54 -13.16 -27.86
CA ASP A 409 -6.92 -12.43 -29.08
C ASP A 409 -8.20 -11.60 -28.85
N GLY A 410 -8.08 -10.26 -28.92
CA GLY A 410 -9.21 -9.34 -28.79
C GLY A 410 -9.48 -8.75 -27.40
N LEU A 411 -8.58 -8.88 -26.42
CA LEU A 411 -8.58 -8.02 -25.24
C LEU A 411 -8.09 -6.60 -25.59
N PRO A 412 -8.66 -5.54 -24.99
CA PRO A 412 -8.25 -4.16 -25.29
C PRO A 412 -6.75 -3.97 -25.03
N VAL A 413 -6.03 -3.60 -26.08
CA VAL A 413 -4.64 -3.15 -25.99
C VAL A 413 -4.64 -1.84 -25.21
N CYS A 414 -3.76 -1.76 -24.21
CA CYS A 414 -3.46 -0.56 -23.43
C CYS A 414 -3.59 0.72 -24.28
N THR A 415 -4.57 1.56 -23.97
CA THR A 415 -4.63 2.94 -24.47
C THR A 415 -4.30 3.87 -23.31
N ASP A 416 -3.03 4.26 -23.24
CA ASP A 416 -2.46 5.44 -22.56
C ASP A 416 -3.20 6.01 -21.33
N PHE A 417 -3.14 5.29 -20.21
CA PHE A 417 -3.29 5.92 -18.89
C PHE A 417 -1.93 6.47 -18.43
N GLU A 418 -1.66 7.76 -18.67
CA GLU A 418 -0.51 8.43 -18.05
C GLU A 418 -0.88 8.92 -16.64
N ARG A 419 -0.61 8.09 -15.61
CA ARG A 419 -0.52 8.60 -14.23
C ARG A 419 0.49 9.73 -14.21
N ILE A 420 0.15 10.86 -13.59
CA ILE A 420 1.05 12.03 -13.52
C ILE A 420 2.13 11.74 -12.47
N PRO A 421 3.42 11.59 -12.84
CA PRO A 421 4.50 11.40 -11.88
C PRO A 421 4.54 12.52 -10.83
N ALA A 422 5.08 12.21 -9.65
CA ALA A 422 5.27 13.18 -8.56
C ALA A 422 5.98 14.45 -9.06
N PHE A 423 6.99 14.26 -9.91
CA PHE A 423 7.71 15.28 -10.65
C PHE A 423 8.47 14.62 -11.83
N GLU A 424 8.99 15.42 -12.76
CA GLU A 424 9.86 14.93 -13.84
C GLU A 424 11.13 14.27 -13.26
N GLY A 425 11.39 13.01 -13.65
CA GLY A 425 12.49 12.20 -13.11
C GLY A 425 12.15 11.42 -11.84
N ALA A 426 10.89 11.40 -11.40
CA ALA A 426 10.44 10.47 -10.36
C ALA A 426 10.38 9.04 -10.90
N GLU A 427 11.02 8.10 -10.21
CA GLU A 427 11.06 6.67 -10.57
C GLU A 427 10.75 5.78 -9.37
N GLY A 428 10.65 4.47 -9.59
CA GLY A 428 10.45 3.47 -8.54
C GLY A 428 9.07 3.50 -7.87
N GLY A 429 8.98 2.83 -6.72
CA GLY A 429 7.74 2.60 -5.98
C GLY A 429 6.95 3.86 -5.59
N GLY A 430 7.62 4.98 -5.35
CA GLY A 430 7.02 6.27 -4.98
C GLY A 430 6.72 7.21 -6.16
N LYS A 431 6.96 6.77 -7.42
CA LYS A 431 6.89 7.60 -8.63
C LYS A 431 5.60 8.41 -8.78
N TYR A 432 4.45 7.87 -8.35
CA TYR A 432 3.14 8.50 -8.52
C TYR A 432 2.58 9.13 -7.24
N THR A 433 3.43 9.38 -6.24
CA THR A 433 3.04 10.13 -5.04
C THR A 433 2.44 11.48 -5.45
N VAL A 434 1.25 11.81 -4.94
CA VAL A 434 0.52 13.04 -5.27
C VAL A 434 1.10 14.23 -4.53
N GLY A 435 1.47 14.04 -3.26
CA GLY A 435 1.99 15.10 -2.41
C GLY A 435 0.98 16.25 -2.23
N GLY A 436 1.47 17.50 -2.20
CA GLY A 436 0.68 18.72 -2.03
C GLY A 436 0.01 19.25 -3.28
N ARG A 437 -0.07 18.48 -4.39
CA ARG A 437 -0.64 18.94 -5.67
C ARG A 437 -2.06 19.48 -5.49
N GLY A 438 -2.32 20.68 -6.03
CA GLY A 438 -3.61 21.38 -5.88
C GLY A 438 -3.84 22.00 -4.50
N GLY A 439 -2.89 21.84 -3.57
CA GLY A 439 -2.93 22.39 -2.22
C GLY A 439 -2.48 23.85 -2.11
N LYS A 440 -2.51 24.35 -0.88
CA LYS A 440 -2.09 25.71 -0.55
C LYS A 440 -0.56 25.83 -0.56
N VAL A 441 -0.05 26.96 -1.06
CA VAL A 441 1.39 27.24 -1.06
C VAL A 441 1.78 27.97 0.23
N TYR A 442 2.76 27.41 0.94
CA TYR A 442 3.41 28.01 2.10
C TYR A 442 4.83 28.43 1.72
N VAL A 443 5.20 29.67 2.06
CA VAL A 443 6.54 30.20 1.82
C VAL A 443 7.23 30.42 3.16
N VAL A 444 8.32 29.70 3.39
CA VAL A 444 9.17 29.84 4.57
C VAL A 444 10.08 31.05 4.37
N THR A 445 9.97 32.02 5.27
CA THR A 445 10.69 33.30 5.25
C THR A 445 11.57 33.51 6.49
N SER A 446 11.57 32.54 7.42
CA SER A 446 12.36 32.58 8.66
C SER A 446 13.04 31.24 8.91
N LEU A 447 14.26 31.29 9.43
CA LEU A 447 15.02 30.11 9.87
C LEU A 447 14.69 29.69 11.31
N GLU A 448 13.84 30.45 11.99
CA GLU A 448 13.38 30.11 13.34
C GLU A 448 12.53 28.83 13.36
N ASP A 449 12.73 28.01 14.38
CA ASP A 449 11.88 26.87 14.66
C ASP A 449 10.76 27.24 15.65
N SER A 450 9.60 27.63 15.13
CA SER A 450 8.43 28.03 15.92
C SER A 450 7.10 27.73 15.21
N GLU A 451 5.97 27.93 15.89
CA GLU A 451 4.62 27.77 15.31
C GLU A 451 4.14 29.01 14.54
N GLU A 452 4.96 30.07 14.46
CA GLU A 452 4.58 31.33 13.82
C GLU A 452 4.56 31.22 12.29
N GLU A 453 3.69 31.99 11.65
CA GLU A 453 3.61 32.04 10.19
C GLU A 453 4.97 32.44 9.58
N GLY A 454 5.34 31.78 8.48
CA GLY A 454 6.62 31.99 7.80
C GLY A 454 7.77 31.11 8.28
N THR A 455 7.58 30.27 9.31
CA THR A 455 8.57 29.23 9.69
C THR A 455 8.29 27.91 8.98
N PHE A 456 9.31 27.03 8.94
CA PHE A 456 9.17 25.70 8.38
C PHE A 456 8.25 24.80 9.22
N ARG A 457 8.36 24.84 10.56
CA ARG A 457 7.51 24.03 11.45
C ARG A 457 6.03 24.38 11.31
N HIS A 458 5.69 25.66 11.19
CA HIS A 458 4.32 26.09 10.92
C HIS A 458 3.77 25.50 9.62
N ALA A 459 4.53 25.61 8.53
CA ALA A 459 4.12 25.08 7.22
C ALA A 459 3.97 23.54 7.24
N VAL A 460 4.86 22.83 7.93
CA VAL A 460 4.81 21.38 8.09
C VAL A 460 3.61 20.94 8.95
N ARG A 461 3.14 21.74 9.91
CA ARG A 461 1.99 21.39 10.75
C ARG A 461 0.63 21.76 10.17
N ALA A 462 0.60 22.45 9.03
CA ALA A 462 -0.64 22.73 8.32
C ALA A 462 -1.37 21.42 7.95
N LYS A 463 -2.70 21.43 8.08
CA LYS A 463 -3.54 20.22 7.94
C LYS A 463 -4.09 20.05 6.53
N GLU A 464 -4.27 21.15 5.81
CA GLU A 464 -4.68 21.09 4.41
C GLU A 464 -3.55 20.53 3.52
N PRO A 465 -3.86 19.97 2.33
CA PRO A 465 -2.85 19.69 1.32
C PRO A 465 -1.99 20.93 1.06
N ARG A 466 -0.66 20.78 1.09
CA ARG A 466 0.24 21.94 0.96
C ARG A 466 1.53 21.71 0.20
N ILE A 467 1.98 22.77 -0.46
CA ILE A 467 3.29 22.87 -1.09
C ILE A 467 4.13 23.87 -0.28
N ILE A 468 5.26 23.42 0.26
CA ILE A 468 6.17 24.22 1.06
C ILE A 468 7.39 24.62 0.21
N LYS A 469 7.62 25.93 0.13
CA LYS A 469 8.75 26.55 -0.58
C LYS A 469 9.55 27.41 0.39
N PHE A 470 10.80 27.70 0.05
CA PHE A 470 11.71 28.50 0.88
C PHE A 470 12.12 29.77 0.15
N ALA A 471 12.04 30.91 0.85
CA ALA A 471 12.55 32.21 0.39
C ALA A 471 13.84 32.62 1.13
N VAL A 472 14.30 31.77 2.07
CA VAL A 472 15.51 31.92 2.87
C VAL A 472 16.36 30.66 2.75
N SER A 473 17.64 30.78 3.11
CA SER A 473 18.63 29.69 3.09
C SER A 473 19.45 29.71 4.37
N GLY A 474 19.95 28.56 4.79
CA GLY A 474 20.75 28.38 5.99
C GLY A 474 20.20 27.32 6.94
N ASP A 475 20.69 27.35 8.16
CA ASP A 475 20.39 26.38 9.22
C ASP A 475 19.06 26.67 9.92
N ILE A 476 18.16 25.69 9.91
CA ILE A 476 17.00 25.63 10.80
C ILE A 476 17.36 24.71 11.96
N ARG A 477 17.66 25.33 13.11
CA ARG A 477 17.97 24.63 14.36
C ARG A 477 16.67 24.17 15.01
N LEU A 478 16.35 22.89 14.86
CA LEU A 478 15.12 22.33 15.41
C LEU A 478 15.20 22.34 16.95
N LYS A 479 14.07 22.54 17.61
CA LYS A 479 13.89 22.45 19.07
C LYS A 479 13.41 21.07 19.52
N SER A 480 12.96 20.26 18.57
CA SER A 480 12.46 18.89 18.74
C SER A 480 12.32 18.23 17.36
N THR A 481 12.26 16.90 17.29
CA THR A 481 11.97 16.16 16.06
C THR A 481 10.80 16.80 15.31
N LEU A 482 11.03 17.16 14.05
CA LEU A 482 9.98 17.71 13.21
C LEU A 482 9.19 16.56 12.59
N LYS A 483 7.97 16.34 13.08
CA LYS A 483 7.09 15.30 12.57
C LYS A 483 6.13 15.87 11.52
N ILE A 484 6.03 15.21 10.38
CA ILE A 484 5.02 15.45 9.36
C ILE A 484 3.83 14.53 9.65
N GLU A 485 2.75 15.09 10.19
CA GLU A 485 1.61 14.32 10.70
C GLU A 485 0.32 14.48 9.88
N SER A 486 0.31 15.40 8.91
CA SER A 486 -0.82 15.60 8.00
C SER A 486 -0.42 15.27 6.57
N PRO A 487 -1.24 14.48 5.84
CA PRO A 487 -0.87 13.95 4.52
C PRO A 487 -0.89 15.04 3.44
N TYR A 488 -0.51 14.66 2.22
CA TYR A 488 -0.53 15.52 1.03
C TYR A 488 0.37 16.75 1.17
N VAL A 489 1.68 16.52 1.31
CA VAL A 489 2.68 17.58 1.40
C VAL A 489 3.76 17.43 0.35
N THR A 490 4.16 18.55 -0.24
CA THR A 490 5.33 18.65 -1.10
C THR A 490 6.30 19.69 -0.52
N ILE A 491 7.50 19.28 -0.14
CA ILE A 491 8.55 20.14 0.40
C ILE A 491 9.64 20.31 -0.65
N LEU A 492 9.82 21.54 -1.13
CA LEU A 492 10.72 21.88 -2.24
C LEU A 492 11.96 22.63 -1.74
N GLY A 493 12.93 21.93 -1.16
CA GLY A 493 14.18 22.51 -0.65
C GLY A 493 14.98 23.29 -1.70
N GLN A 494 14.91 22.87 -2.98
CA GLN A 494 15.58 23.52 -4.10
C GLN A 494 15.06 24.93 -4.43
N THR A 495 13.99 25.37 -3.78
CA THR A 495 13.47 26.74 -3.94
C THR A 495 14.20 27.75 -3.07
N ALA A 496 14.92 27.29 -2.03
CA ALA A 496 15.74 28.15 -1.20
C ALA A 496 16.85 28.82 -2.04
N PRO A 497 17.16 30.10 -1.79
CA PRO A 497 18.30 30.76 -2.41
C PRO A 497 19.64 30.15 -1.96
N GLY A 498 20.74 30.56 -2.59
CA GLY A 498 22.09 30.28 -2.10
C GLY A 498 22.34 28.79 -1.83
N GLU A 499 22.80 28.48 -0.62
CA GLU A 499 23.26 27.13 -0.25
C GLU A 499 22.14 26.16 0.12
N GLY A 500 20.87 26.59 0.09
CA GLY A 500 19.73 25.74 0.45
C GLY A 500 19.39 25.72 1.94
N ILE A 501 18.70 24.69 2.39
CA ILE A 501 18.21 24.53 3.78
C ILE A 501 18.83 23.29 4.42
N THR A 502 19.36 23.49 5.62
CA THR A 502 19.89 22.42 6.47
C THR A 502 19.10 22.38 7.78
N LEU A 503 18.58 21.21 8.13
CA LEU A 503 17.93 20.93 9.41
C LEU A 503 18.98 20.41 10.39
N ARG A 504 18.99 20.93 11.63
CA ARG A 504 19.97 20.57 12.66
C ARG A 504 19.34 20.30 14.01
N ASP A 505 20.16 19.72 14.89
CA ASP A 505 19.91 19.44 16.30
C ASP A 505 18.92 18.30 16.58
N HIS A 506 17.88 18.11 15.76
CA HIS A 506 16.94 16.98 15.86
C HIS A 506 16.59 16.39 14.48
N GLY A 507 15.97 15.21 14.48
CA GLY A 507 15.56 14.53 13.26
C GLY A 507 14.31 15.08 12.56
N LEU A 508 14.12 14.67 11.31
CA LEU A 508 12.89 14.80 10.53
C LEU A 508 12.18 13.44 10.49
N TYR A 509 10.87 13.41 10.68
CA TYR A 509 10.11 12.15 10.66
C TYR A 509 8.82 12.28 9.83
N ILE A 510 8.64 11.38 8.87
CA ILE A 510 7.39 11.23 8.13
C ILE A 510 6.49 10.28 8.92
N GLY A 511 5.36 10.79 9.43
CA GLY A 511 4.34 10.03 10.14
C GLY A 511 2.99 10.06 9.44
N THR A 512 2.99 10.20 8.12
CA THR A 512 1.78 10.30 7.30
C THR A 512 2.05 9.90 5.84
N ASP A 513 0.99 9.74 5.06
CA ASP A 513 1.03 9.36 3.65
C ASP A 513 1.16 10.56 2.71
N GLU A 514 1.44 10.30 1.44
CA GLU A 514 1.42 11.31 0.35
C GLU A 514 2.42 12.44 0.57
N VAL A 515 3.70 12.09 0.65
CA VAL A 515 4.80 12.99 1.02
C VAL A 515 5.87 13.04 -0.06
N ILE A 516 6.11 14.23 -0.61
CA ILE A 516 7.21 14.52 -1.53
C ILE A 516 8.20 15.43 -0.81
N ILE A 517 9.47 15.03 -0.69
CA ILE A 517 10.52 15.87 -0.10
C ILE A 517 11.73 15.87 -1.04
N ARG A 518 12.20 17.08 -1.39
CA ARG A 518 13.31 17.24 -2.31
C ARG A 518 14.36 18.24 -1.81
N TYR A 519 15.65 17.97 -2.05
CA TYR A 519 16.75 18.92 -1.86
C TYR A 519 16.87 19.54 -0.46
N LEU A 520 16.57 18.76 0.59
CA LEU A 520 16.86 19.16 1.97
C LEU A 520 18.13 18.50 2.48
N ARG A 521 18.81 19.16 3.43
CA ARG A 521 19.84 18.51 4.24
C ARG A 521 19.34 18.26 5.65
N CYS A 522 19.60 17.07 6.18
CA CYS A 522 19.35 16.70 7.58
C CYS A 522 20.68 16.37 8.23
N ARG A 523 21.15 17.25 9.13
CA ARG A 523 22.44 17.16 9.82
C ARG A 523 22.24 17.31 11.31
N MET A 524 21.72 16.25 11.92
CA MET A 524 21.25 16.26 13.30
C MET A 524 22.37 16.67 14.28
N GLY A 525 23.52 16.00 14.21
CA GLY A 525 24.62 16.22 15.13
C GLY A 525 24.31 15.71 16.54
N SER A 526 25.25 15.92 17.46
CA SER A 526 25.16 15.44 18.84
C SER A 526 24.87 16.55 19.86
N ALA A 527 24.83 17.81 19.41
CA ALA A 527 24.67 19.00 20.25
C ALA A 527 23.42 18.97 21.15
N ALA A 528 22.28 18.48 20.63
CA ALA A 528 21.04 18.38 21.40
C ALA A 528 20.98 17.19 22.37
N LYS A 529 21.98 16.29 22.31
CA LYS A 529 22.01 15.02 23.06
C LYS A 529 20.78 14.13 22.82
N ASP A 530 20.25 14.17 21.59
CA ASP A 530 19.15 13.34 21.13
C ASP A 530 19.70 12.05 20.50
N GLU A 531 19.34 10.87 21.03
CA GLU A 531 19.67 9.56 20.45
C GLU A 531 18.56 9.19 19.46
N ASN A 532 18.77 9.47 18.18
CA ASN A 532 17.72 9.39 17.16
C ASN A 532 18.26 9.30 15.74
N ASP A 533 17.35 9.00 14.82
CA ASP A 533 17.64 9.04 13.38
C ASP A 533 17.62 10.48 12.87
N ALA A 534 18.50 10.81 11.90
CA ALA A 534 18.43 12.12 11.26
C ALA A 534 17.19 12.27 10.37
N PHE A 535 16.78 11.18 9.70
CA PHE A 535 15.57 11.14 8.90
C PHE A 535 14.92 9.75 8.90
N GLY A 536 13.64 9.65 9.26
CA GLY A 536 12.90 8.39 9.26
C GLY A 536 11.49 8.46 8.68
N ALA A 537 11.00 7.30 8.23
CA ALA A 537 9.61 7.07 7.86
C ALA A 537 9.23 5.60 8.12
N ARG A 538 8.11 5.36 8.79
CA ARG A 538 7.59 4.00 9.03
C ARG A 538 6.07 3.97 9.04
N HIS A 539 5.49 2.86 8.59
CA HIS A 539 4.04 2.63 8.55
C HIS A 539 3.27 3.66 7.73
N ASN A 540 3.86 4.16 6.64
CA ASN A 540 3.21 5.09 5.71
C ASN A 540 3.23 4.57 4.27
N LYS A 541 2.53 5.23 3.36
CA LYS A 541 2.53 4.94 1.93
C LYS A 541 2.63 6.18 1.05
N ASN A 542 3.05 5.97 -0.19
CA ASN A 542 3.16 7.00 -1.24
C ASN A 542 4.11 8.12 -0.79
N ILE A 543 5.41 7.79 -0.79
CA ILE A 543 6.47 8.69 -0.34
C ILE A 543 7.55 8.76 -1.41
N ILE A 544 8.05 9.95 -1.73
CA ILE A 544 9.26 10.10 -2.52
C ILE A 544 10.21 11.11 -1.87
N ILE A 545 11.43 10.63 -1.61
CA ILE A 545 12.55 11.39 -1.07
C ILE A 545 13.60 11.45 -2.17
N ASP A 546 13.88 12.66 -2.65
CA ASP A 546 14.70 12.86 -3.84
C ASP A 546 15.76 13.94 -3.59
N HIS A 547 17.02 13.66 -3.92
CA HIS A 547 18.09 14.65 -3.81
C HIS A 547 18.28 15.21 -2.38
N CYS A 548 18.10 14.42 -1.34
CA CYS A 548 18.36 14.86 0.04
C CYS A 548 19.76 14.43 0.51
N SER A 549 20.38 15.22 1.40
CA SER A 549 21.65 14.85 2.06
C SER A 549 21.42 14.62 3.55
N ILE A 550 21.79 13.45 4.05
CA ILE A 550 21.43 12.98 5.39
C ILE A 550 22.71 12.53 6.09
N SER A 551 23.04 13.15 7.23
CA SER A 551 24.29 12.90 7.92
C SER A 551 24.23 13.16 9.42
N TRP A 552 25.25 12.69 10.12
CA TRP A 552 25.55 13.01 11.52
C TRP A 552 24.43 12.63 12.49
N ALA A 553 23.64 11.59 12.18
CA ALA A 553 22.76 10.98 13.16
C ALA A 553 23.55 10.32 14.30
N THR A 554 22.88 10.13 15.44
CA THR A 554 23.45 9.47 16.62
C THR A 554 22.93 8.04 16.78
N ASP A 555 21.81 7.67 16.15
CA ASP A 555 21.37 6.27 15.94
C ASP A 555 21.61 5.89 14.46
N GLU A 556 20.69 6.21 13.53
CA GLU A 556 20.89 5.97 12.10
C GLU A 556 20.66 7.21 11.23
N ASN A 557 21.42 7.34 10.13
CA ASN A 557 21.18 8.48 9.23
C ASN A 557 19.76 8.44 8.63
N ALA A 558 19.38 7.33 8.01
CA ALA A 558 18.19 7.24 7.18
C ALA A 558 17.47 5.89 7.31
N SER A 559 16.41 5.82 8.12
CA SER A 559 15.65 4.58 8.34
C SER A 559 14.25 4.65 7.73
N PHE A 560 14.06 3.89 6.64
CA PHE A 560 12.83 3.87 5.86
C PHE A 560 12.34 2.43 5.69
N TYR A 561 11.47 1.98 6.59
CA TYR A 561 10.98 0.59 6.58
C TYR A 561 9.51 0.48 7.01
N ALA A 562 8.89 -0.66 6.71
CA ALA A 562 7.45 -0.85 6.85
C ALA A 562 6.62 0.22 6.13
N ASN A 563 7.11 0.69 4.98
CA ASN A 563 6.37 1.61 4.10
C ASN A 563 5.89 0.89 2.84
N ALA A 564 4.90 1.44 2.16
CA ALA A 564 4.43 0.95 0.87
C ALA A 564 4.52 2.03 -0.21
N ASN A 565 4.88 1.67 -1.45
CA ASN A 565 4.98 2.62 -2.57
C ASN A 565 5.90 3.81 -2.24
N MET A 566 7.17 3.52 -2.00
CA MET A 566 8.14 4.55 -1.59
C MET A 566 9.38 4.54 -2.49
N THR A 567 9.91 5.73 -2.79
CA THR A 567 11.21 5.87 -3.45
C THR A 567 12.15 6.73 -2.62
N VAL A 568 13.39 6.28 -2.46
CA VAL A 568 14.53 7.12 -2.06
C VAL A 568 15.52 7.13 -3.23
N GLN A 569 15.66 8.30 -3.85
CA GLN A 569 16.46 8.46 -5.07
C GLN A 569 17.44 9.61 -4.99
N TRP A 570 18.61 9.45 -5.61
CA TRP A 570 19.60 10.50 -5.75
C TRP A 570 20.00 11.16 -4.42
N CYS A 571 19.96 10.43 -3.29
CA CYS A 571 20.29 10.98 -1.98
C CYS A 571 21.75 10.69 -1.59
N ILE A 572 22.33 11.54 -0.72
CA ILE A 572 23.58 11.24 0.00
C ILE A 572 23.21 10.82 1.42
N ILE A 573 23.69 9.65 1.85
CA ILE A 573 23.53 9.13 3.21
C ILE A 573 24.92 8.85 3.76
N SER A 574 25.42 9.72 4.63
CA SER A 574 26.83 9.66 5.03
C SER A 574 27.17 10.07 6.46
N GLU A 575 28.29 9.57 6.97
CA GLU A 575 28.89 10.02 8.23
C GLU A 575 27.93 9.94 9.43
N ALA A 576 27.24 8.82 9.63
CA ALA A 576 26.58 8.56 10.91
C ALA A 576 27.63 8.56 12.05
N LEU A 577 27.35 9.24 13.16
CA LEU A 577 28.32 9.44 14.24
C LEU A 577 28.55 8.12 14.98
N ASN A 578 29.80 7.66 15.02
CA ASN A 578 30.11 6.30 15.46
C ASN A 578 30.23 6.16 16.98
N HIS A 579 31.31 6.63 17.59
CA HIS A 579 31.48 6.62 19.04
C HIS A 579 31.01 7.95 19.65
N SER A 580 29.71 8.21 19.52
CA SER A 580 29.06 9.43 20.00
C SER A 580 28.30 9.18 21.32
N ILE A 581 27.06 9.68 21.42
CA ILE A 581 26.24 9.62 22.63
C ILE A 581 25.39 8.35 22.77
N HIS A 582 25.40 7.46 21.78
CA HIS A 582 24.52 6.30 21.73
C HIS A 582 24.78 5.29 22.86
N ALA A 583 23.74 4.88 23.57
CA ALA A 583 23.85 4.08 24.80
C ALA A 583 24.53 2.70 24.60
N LYS A 584 24.49 2.15 23.38
CA LYS A 584 25.10 0.85 23.03
C LYS A 584 26.58 0.94 22.62
N GLY A 585 27.19 2.13 22.65
CA GLY A 585 28.57 2.36 22.18
C GLY A 585 28.62 2.69 20.69
N GLU A 586 29.64 2.19 19.97
CA GLU A 586 29.84 2.44 18.53
C GLU A 586 28.58 2.13 17.69
N HIS A 587 27.95 3.16 17.11
CA HIS A 587 26.66 3.06 16.41
C HIS A 587 26.55 3.91 15.13
N GLY A 588 27.63 4.10 14.37
CA GLY A 588 27.59 4.96 13.17
C GLY A 588 26.93 4.27 11.97
N TYR A 589 25.60 4.16 11.93
CA TYR A 589 24.88 3.34 10.96
C TYR A 589 24.13 4.13 9.87
N GLY A 590 24.15 3.61 8.64
CA GLY A 590 23.46 4.22 7.49
C GLY A 590 21.93 4.18 7.64
N GLY A 591 21.37 3.00 7.88
CA GLY A 591 19.95 2.85 8.28
C GLY A 591 19.32 1.49 7.98
N ILE A 592 18.04 1.37 8.36
CA ILE A 592 17.21 0.18 8.14
C ILE A 592 16.22 0.43 7.02
N TRP A 593 16.28 -0.37 5.95
CA TRP A 593 15.49 -0.15 4.73
C TRP A 593 14.58 -1.34 4.43
N GLY A 594 13.36 -1.07 4.01
CA GLY A 594 12.44 -2.11 3.55
C GLY A 594 11.01 -1.61 3.38
N GLY A 595 10.10 -2.53 3.11
CA GLY A 595 8.72 -2.20 2.78
C GLY A 595 8.15 -3.08 1.67
N ARG A 596 7.06 -2.61 1.06
CA ARG A 596 6.42 -3.22 -0.11
C ARG A 596 6.44 -2.24 -1.27
N ASN A 597 6.93 -2.68 -2.42
CA ASN A 597 7.06 -1.80 -3.58
C ASN A 597 7.87 -0.54 -3.22
N VAL A 598 9.07 -0.76 -2.68
CA VAL A 598 9.96 0.32 -2.26
C VAL A 598 11.27 0.27 -3.02
N SER A 599 11.65 1.40 -3.63
CA SER A 599 12.86 1.53 -4.44
C SER A 599 13.87 2.43 -3.74
N PHE A 600 15.09 1.94 -3.61
CA PHE A 600 16.25 2.71 -3.21
C PHE A 600 17.22 2.69 -4.39
N HIS A 601 17.32 3.81 -5.12
CA HIS A 601 18.16 3.85 -6.31
C HIS A 601 18.99 5.12 -6.49
N HIS A 602 20.16 4.95 -7.11
CA HIS A 602 21.10 6.05 -7.40
C HIS A 602 21.49 6.87 -6.17
N ASN A 603 21.50 6.24 -4.99
CA ASN A 603 21.95 6.89 -3.76
C ASN A 603 23.45 6.69 -3.56
N LEU A 604 24.10 7.71 -2.99
CA LEU A 604 25.46 7.62 -2.49
C LEU A 604 25.44 7.37 -0.98
N ILE A 605 25.85 6.18 -0.58
CA ILE A 605 25.88 5.73 0.81
C ILE A 605 27.34 5.59 1.21
N ALA A 606 27.86 6.51 2.02
CA ALA A 606 29.29 6.62 2.22
C ALA A 606 29.65 6.83 3.68
N HIS A 607 30.81 6.34 4.13
CA HIS A 607 31.37 6.76 5.43
C HIS A 607 30.51 6.40 6.65
N ASN A 608 29.68 5.35 6.57
CA ASN A 608 28.98 4.79 7.73
C ASN A 608 29.66 3.49 8.18
N ASN A 609 29.78 3.29 9.49
CA ASN A 609 30.41 2.10 10.06
C ASN A 609 29.71 0.80 9.62
N SER A 610 28.38 0.79 9.49
CA SER A 610 27.59 -0.39 9.06
C SER A 610 26.20 0.01 8.55
N ARG A 611 25.37 -0.98 8.19
CA ARG A 611 23.96 -0.83 7.75
C ARG A 611 23.82 0.11 6.56
N ASN A 612 24.35 -0.28 5.40
CA ASN A 612 24.33 0.53 4.18
C ASN A 612 23.43 0.00 3.04
N PRO A 613 22.21 -0.52 3.26
CA PRO A 613 21.42 -0.60 4.50
C PRO A 613 21.51 -1.95 5.24
N ARG A 614 20.86 -2.03 6.40
CA ARG A 614 20.29 -3.30 6.87
C ARG A 614 18.87 -3.44 6.31
N PHE A 615 18.57 -4.52 5.60
CA PHE A 615 17.19 -4.81 5.20
C PHE A 615 16.34 -5.25 6.39
N ASP A 616 15.08 -4.82 6.36
CA ASP A 616 14.14 -4.95 7.46
C ASP A 616 13.78 -6.39 7.84
N HIS A 617 13.11 -6.56 8.99
CA HIS A 617 12.86 -7.86 9.62
C HIS A 617 11.35 -8.10 9.80
N PRO A 618 10.80 -9.33 9.63
CA PRO A 618 9.36 -9.60 9.69
C PRO A 618 8.72 -9.20 11.02
N SER A 619 9.45 -9.31 12.14
CA SER A 619 8.92 -8.98 13.48
C SER A 619 8.62 -7.51 13.71
N ILE A 620 9.03 -6.60 12.81
CA ILE A 620 8.64 -5.19 12.90
C ILE A 620 7.21 -4.98 12.38
N TYR A 621 6.67 -5.99 11.69
CA TYR A 621 5.32 -6.01 11.15
C TYR A 621 4.43 -6.79 12.12
N ASP A 622 3.35 -6.17 12.59
CA ASP A 622 2.27 -6.91 13.23
C ASP A 622 1.39 -7.61 12.18
N GLY A 623 0.50 -8.52 12.61
CA GLY A 623 -0.15 -9.52 11.75
C GLY A 623 -0.57 -9.04 10.35
N SER A 624 -1.32 -7.93 10.26
CA SER A 624 -1.75 -7.35 8.98
C SER A 624 -0.64 -6.61 8.24
N ASP A 625 0.21 -5.86 8.95
CA ASP A 625 1.29 -5.10 8.34
C ASP A 625 2.27 -6.00 7.57
N LEU A 626 2.47 -7.25 8.01
CA LEU A 626 3.40 -8.18 7.36
C LEU A 626 2.95 -8.54 5.94
N LEU A 627 1.64 -8.62 5.71
CA LEU A 627 1.08 -8.99 4.42
C LEU A 627 1.01 -7.81 3.44
N PHE A 628 0.98 -6.56 3.94
CA PHE A 628 0.74 -5.37 3.10
C PHE A 628 1.90 -4.41 3.00
N ARG A 629 2.64 -4.23 4.09
CA ARG A 629 3.74 -3.29 4.12
C ARG A 629 5.06 -3.99 3.90
N ARG A 630 5.09 -5.31 3.91
CA ARG A 630 6.26 -6.08 3.51
C ARG A 630 6.03 -6.69 2.14
N GLY A 631 7.02 -6.56 1.28
CA GLY A 631 7.01 -7.15 -0.05
C GLY A 631 8.36 -6.99 -0.71
N THR A 632 8.37 -6.84 -2.03
CA THR A 632 9.62 -6.69 -2.79
C THR A 632 10.23 -5.30 -2.58
N VAL A 633 11.54 -5.29 -2.37
CA VAL A 633 12.40 -4.12 -2.23
C VAL A 633 13.40 -4.07 -3.39
N GLU A 634 13.55 -2.91 -4.02
CA GLU A 634 14.60 -2.64 -5.00
C GLU A 634 15.75 -1.85 -4.38
N PHE A 635 16.97 -2.36 -4.53
CA PHE A 635 18.22 -1.67 -4.21
C PHE A 635 19.08 -1.66 -5.48
N VAL A 636 18.93 -0.60 -6.27
CA VAL A 636 19.39 -0.56 -7.68
C VAL A 636 20.30 0.63 -7.95
N ASN A 637 21.42 0.43 -8.67
CA ASN A 637 22.31 1.51 -9.11
C ASN A 637 22.88 2.41 -7.97
N ASN A 638 22.98 1.92 -6.73
CA ASN A 638 23.53 2.68 -5.61
C ASN A 638 25.05 2.56 -5.54
N VAL A 639 25.70 3.53 -4.88
CA VAL A 639 27.12 3.50 -4.56
C VAL A 639 27.30 3.37 -3.06
N VAL A 640 27.93 2.28 -2.60
CA VAL A 640 28.25 2.03 -1.20
C VAL A 640 29.76 2.17 -1.01
N TYR A 641 30.19 3.14 -0.19
CA TYR A 641 31.60 3.48 0.00
C TYR A 641 32.05 3.48 1.47
N ASN A 642 33.25 2.95 1.72
CA ASN A 642 33.99 3.11 2.97
C ASN A 642 33.23 2.71 4.25
N TRP A 643 32.74 1.47 4.32
CA TRP A 643 32.10 0.92 5.52
C TRP A 643 33.14 0.31 6.48
N GLY A 644 32.90 0.34 7.79
CA GLY A 644 33.83 -0.20 8.80
C GLY A 644 33.62 -1.68 9.13
N MET A 645 32.37 -2.13 9.17
CA MET A 645 31.95 -3.49 9.52
C MET A 645 31.28 -4.21 8.32
N LYS A 646 29.95 -4.24 8.26
CA LYS A 646 29.18 -4.87 7.19
C LYS A 646 28.69 -3.80 6.23
N ALA A 647 28.77 -4.07 4.92
CA ALA A 647 28.15 -3.20 3.92
C ALA A 647 26.62 -3.34 4.00
N ILE A 648 26.05 -4.42 3.45
CA ILE A 648 24.60 -4.69 3.51
C ILE A 648 24.29 -6.07 4.07
N TYR A 649 23.19 -6.19 4.81
CA TYR A 649 22.76 -7.44 5.45
C TYR A 649 21.29 -7.40 5.90
N GLY A 650 20.75 -8.52 6.43
CA GLY A 650 19.39 -8.59 6.97
C GLY A 650 18.39 -9.22 6.00
N GLY A 651 17.13 -8.79 6.10
CA GLY A 651 16.09 -9.16 5.15
C GLY A 651 15.49 -10.55 5.36
N GLU A 652 15.56 -11.13 6.55
CA GLU A 652 14.97 -12.44 6.88
C GLU A 652 13.53 -12.54 6.34
N GLU A 653 13.13 -13.61 5.64
CA GLU A 653 11.79 -13.76 5.02
C GLU A 653 11.37 -12.69 3.98
N GLY A 654 12.23 -11.75 3.59
CA GLY A 654 11.92 -10.71 2.59
C GLY A 654 12.38 -11.04 1.17
N TRP A 655 12.01 -10.20 0.20
CA TRP A 655 12.39 -10.31 -1.22
C TRP A 655 13.10 -9.05 -1.70
N PHE A 656 14.32 -9.21 -2.24
CA PHE A 656 15.20 -8.09 -2.56
C PHE A 656 15.80 -8.23 -3.96
N ASN A 657 15.62 -7.20 -4.79
CA ASN A 657 16.32 -7.03 -6.05
C ASN A 657 17.54 -6.12 -5.81
N VAL A 658 18.74 -6.71 -5.77
CA VAL A 658 20.02 -6.01 -5.55
C VAL A 658 20.80 -5.99 -6.85
N VAL A 659 20.66 -4.92 -7.63
CA VAL A 659 21.11 -4.89 -9.03
C VAL A 659 21.93 -3.65 -9.38
N GLY A 660 23.03 -3.80 -10.12
CA GLY A 660 23.75 -2.66 -10.70
C GLY A 660 24.47 -1.75 -9.69
N ASN A 661 24.62 -2.17 -8.43
CA ASN A 661 25.23 -1.36 -7.39
C ASN A 661 26.77 -1.44 -7.44
N VAL A 662 27.44 -0.38 -6.99
CA VAL A 662 28.89 -0.34 -6.80
C VAL A 662 29.23 -0.41 -5.32
N PHE A 663 29.97 -1.43 -4.92
CA PHE A 663 30.53 -1.57 -3.58
C PHE A 663 32.03 -1.28 -3.62
N LYS A 664 32.43 -0.15 -3.03
CA LYS A 664 33.80 0.32 -3.03
C LYS A 664 34.34 0.41 -1.59
N PRO A 665 35.20 -0.51 -1.12
CA PRO A 665 35.91 -0.33 0.13
C PRO A 665 36.74 0.96 0.15
N GLY A 666 36.98 1.50 1.35
CA GLY A 666 37.79 2.70 1.53
C GLY A 666 38.72 2.62 2.75
N PRO A 667 39.36 3.74 3.12
CA PRO A 667 40.30 3.83 4.23
C PRO A 667 39.83 3.21 5.55
N GLY A 668 38.57 3.41 5.93
CA GLY A 668 37.94 2.89 7.14
C GLY A 668 37.55 1.41 7.10
N THR A 669 37.63 0.74 5.93
CA THR A 669 37.19 -0.64 5.78
C THR A 669 38.17 -1.64 6.41
N LYS A 670 37.75 -2.26 7.52
CA LYS A 670 38.59 -3.14 8.36
C LYS A 670 38.78 -4.56 7.80
N THR A 671 37.84 -5.09 7.03
CA THR A 671 37.98 -6.42 6.42
C THR A 671 37.13 -6.54 5.17
N ILE A 672 37.77 -6.99 4.09
CA ILE A 672 37.10 -7.31 2.83
C ILE A 672 37.29 -8.80 2.61
N ASN A 673 36.42 -9.61 3.21
CA ASN A 673 36.45 -11.06 2.97
C ASN A 673 35.54 -11.47 1.80
N GLY A 674 35.29 -10.58 0.85
CA GLY A 674 34.37 -10.78 -0.28
C GLY A 674 32.87 -10.81 0.06
N ARG A 675 32.49 -10.74 1.35
CA ARG A 675 31.10 -10.78 1.82
C ARG A 675 30.48 -9.37 1.88
N TYR A 676 30.19 -8.78 0.73
CA TYR A 676 29.54 -7.45 0.63
C TYR A 676 28.05 -7.49 0.96
N ILE A 677 27.40 -8.60 0.59
CA ILE A 677 26.00 -8.88 0.88
C ILE A 677 25.97 -10.04 1.86
N GLU A 678 25.49 -9.79 3.08
CA GLU A 678 25.36 -10.82 4.09
C GLU A 678 23.88 -11.23 4.25
N ILE A 679 23.52 -12.34 3.61
CA ILE A 679 22.22 -13.01 3.80
C ILE A 679 22.22 -13.66 5.18
N THR A 680 21.44 -13.12 6.12
CA THR A 680 21.38 -13.55 7.51
C THR A 680 20.17 -14.41 7.81
N THR A 681 20.30 -15.18 8.88
CA THR A 681 19.22 -15.80 9.66
C THR A 681 19.47 -15.48 11.13
N SER A 682 18.45 -15.53 11.97
CA SER A 682 18.56 -15.15 13.38
C SER A 682 17.72 -16.05 14.30
N GLU A 683 18.38 -16.78 15.21
CA GLU A 683 17.71 -17.71 16.14
C GLU A 683 16.73 -17.02 17.09
N SER A 684 16.91 -15.72 17.32
CA SER A 684 16.03 -14.92 18.18
C SER A 684 14.79 -14.38 17.46
N THR A 685 14.70 -14.54 16.14
CA THR A 685 13.67 -13.84 15.36
C THR A 685 13.13 -14.65 14.18
N SER A 686 13.94 -14.96 13.15
CA SER A 686 13.57 -15.87 12.07
C SER A 686 14.74 -16.70 11.56
N MET A 687 14.49 -18.00 11.39
CA MET A 687 15.44 -18.95 10.79
C MET A 687 15.33 -19.08 9.27
N ILE A 688 14.46 -18.28 8.66
CA ILE A 688 14.27 -18.26 7.21
C ILE A 688 15.07 -17.08 6.64
N PRO A 689 16.07 -17.34 5.77
CA PRO A 689 16.85 -16.26 5.18
C PRO A 689 16.01 -15.42 4.22
N GLY A 690 16.49 -14.20 3.93
CA GLY A 690 15.94 -13.40 2.84
C GLY A 690 16.17 -14.03 1.47
N SER A 691 15.26 -13.74 0.55
CA SER A 691 15.28 -14.13 -0.85
C SER A 691 15.87 -12.98 -1.68
N TYR A 692 17.03 -13.21 -2.30
CA TYR A 692 17.79 -12.16 -2.98
C TYR A 692 18.02 -12.47 -4.45
N TYR A 693 17.61 -11.56 -5.33
CA TYR A 693 18.03 -11.51 -6.72
C TYR A 693 19.24 -10.58 -6.82
N ILE A 694 20.39 -11.12 -7.20
CA ILE A 694 21.68 -10.41 -7.18
C ILE A 694 22.29 -10.45 -8.57
N LYS A 695 22.40 -9.29 -9.22
CA LYS A 695 22.91 -9.22 -10.59
C LYS A 695 23.65 -7.91 -10.89
N ASP A 696 24.66 -7.98 -11.76
CA ASP A 696 25.38 -6.82 -12.33
C ASP A 696 25.97 -5.83 -11.28
N ASN A 697 26.16 -6.27 -10.03
CA ASN A 697 26.83 -5.47 -9.01
C ASN A 697 28.35 -5.51 -9.23
N VAL A 698 29.01 -4.36 -9.04
CA VAL A 698 30.46 -4.19 -9.15
C VAL A 698 31.09 -4.11 -7.78
N TYR A 699 32.14 -4.90 -7.57
CA TYR A 699 32.96 -4.87 -6.36
C TYR A 699 34.29 -4.18 -6.68
N ASP A 700 34.34 -2.86 -6.53
CA ASP A 700 35.51 -2.03 -6.90
C ASP A 700 36.60 -2.08 -5.82
N VAL A 701 37.58 -2.97 -6.00
CA VAL A 701 38.72 -3.11 -5.09
C VAL A 701 39.89 -2.16 -5.39
N SER A 702 39.74 -1.18 -6.29
CA SER A 702 40.83 -0.29 -6.70
C SER A 702 41.44 0.54 -5.55
N ALA A 703 40.65 0.86 -4.51
CA ALA A 703 41.18 1.55 -3.32
C ALA A 703 42.15 0.64 -2.53
N VAL A 704 41.89 -0.66 -2.54
CA VAL A 704 42.76 -1.65 -1.90
C VAL A 704 44.07 -1.80 -2.67
N GLU A 705 44.01 -1.91 -4.00
CA GLU A 705 45.20 -2.04 -4.85
C GLU A 705 46.20 -0.89 -4.65
N LYS A 706 45.72 0.28 -4.20
CA LYS A 706 46.52 1.47 -3.87
C LYS A 706 47.06 1.49 -2.44
N GLY A 707 46.69 0.53 -1.60
CA GLY A 707 47.07 0.47 -0.18
C GLY A 707 46.29 1.43 0.74
N ASN A 708 45.13 1.94 0.29
CA ASN A 708 44.36 2.98 0.99
C ASN A 708 43.21 2.38 1.84
N TYR A 709 43.49 1.43 2.74
CA TYR A 709 42.48 0.80 3.61
C TYR A 709 43.11 0.19 4.88
N LEU A 710 42.34 0.14 5.98
CA LEU A 710 42.79 -0.34 7.30
C LEU A 710 42.90 -1.88 7.43
N GLY A 711 42.29 -2.63 6.51
CA GLY A 711 42.11 -4.09 6.62
C GLY A 711 43.24 -4.96 6.09
N LYS A 712 43.01 -6.28 6.05
CA LYS A 712 43.88 -7.26 5.34
C LYS A 712 43.58 -7.29 3.85
N ASP A 713 44.58 -7.64 3.04
CA ASP A 713 44.43 -7.77 1.58
C ASP A 713 43.21 -8.62 1.23
N PRO A 714 42.35 -8.15 0.31
CA PRO A 714 41.21 -8.90 -0.17
C PRO A 714 41.73 -10.20 -0.74
N ASP A 715 41.22 -11.30 -0.20
CA ASP A 715 41.43 -12.60 -0.81
C ASP A 715 40.56 -12.67 -2.06
N GLU A 716 41.16 -12.45 -3.23
CA GLU A 716 40.51 -12.57 -4.53
C GLU A 716 39.70 -13.88 -4.65
N LYS A 717 40.18 -14.97 -4.01
CA LYS A 717 39.47 -16.25 -4.00
C LYS A 717 38.18 -16.18 -3.18
N ASN A 718 38.17 -15.45 -2.07
CA ASN A 718 36.96 -15.25 -1.28
C ASN A 718 35.97 -14.31 -1.98
N ILE A 719 36.44 -13.25 -2.64
CA ILE A 719 35.58 -12.40 -3.48
C ILE A 719 34.91 -13.24 -4.57
N ALA A 720 35.70 -14.00 -5.34
CA ALA A 720 35.17 -14.87 -6.39
C ALA A 720 34.20 -15.93 -5.83
N LYS A 721 34.53 -16.52 -4.68
CA LYS A 721 33.67 -17.49 -3.98
C LYS A 721 32.32 -16.90 -3.58
N TYR A 722 32.29 -15.70 -2.99
CA TYR A 722 31.04 -15.06 -2.60
C TYR A 722 30.23 -14.59 -3.81
N ALA A 723 30.89 -14.09 -4.86
CA ALA A 723 30.23 -13.79 -6.13
C ALA A 723 29.54 -15.03 -6.72
N GLU A 724 30.20 -16.20 -6.67
CA GLU A 724 29.59 -17.47 -7.08
C GLU A 724 28.44 -17.87 -6.14
N GLN A 725 28.61 -17.72 -4.82
CA GLN A 725 27.55 -17.99 -3.86
C GLN A 725 26.30 -17.15 -4.15
N TYR A 726 26.46 -15.84 -4.38
CA TYR A 726 25.35 -14.96 -4.74
C TYR A 726 24.65 -15.41 -6.02
N ARG A 727 25.42 -15.79 -7.04
CA ARG A 727 24.87 -16.31 -8.29
C ARG A 727 24.10 -17.62 -8.08
N SER A 728 24.56 -18.49 -7.19
CA SER A 728 23.93 -19.80 -6.91
C SER A 728 22.62 -19.72 -6.12
N VAL A 729 22.42 -18.66 -5.33
CA VAL A 729 21.18 -18.46 -4.54
C VAL A 729 20.21 -17.49 -5.19
N SER A 730 20.67 -16.74 -6.21
CA SER A 730 19.83 -15.82 -6.97
C SER A 730 18.91 -16.61 -7.92
N PRO A 731 17.61 -16.30 -7.96
CA PRO A 731 16.74 -16.83 -9.02
C PRO A 731 17.17 -16.32 -10.40
N GLU A 732 16.68 -16.97 -11.46
CA GLU A 732 16.97 -16.58 -12.85
C GLU A 732 16.38 -15.21 -13.22
N LEU A 733 15.21 -14.90 -12.66
CA LEU A 733 14.47 -13.66 -12.88
C LEU A 733 14.39 -12.83 -11.59
N PRO A 734 14.34 -11.49 -11.70
CA PRO A 734 14.10 -10.63 -10.54
C PRO A 734 12.73 -10.92 -9.91
N TYR A 735 12.60 -10.63 -8.62
CA TYR A 735 11.29 -10.66 -7.96
C TYR A 735 10.40 -9.56 -8.54
N GLY A 736 9.11 -9.85 -8.65
CA GLY A 736 8.12 -8.90 -9.16
C GLY A 736 8.17 -7.59 -8.39
N PHE A 737 8.33 -6.48 -9.13
CA PHE A 737 8.39 -5.14 -8.58
C PHE A 737 7.57 -4.21 -9.45
N ARG A 738 6.83 -3.29 -8.83
CA ARG A 738 5.94 -2.36 -9.52
C ARG A 738 6.74 -1.10 -9.87
N TRP A 739 6.77 -0.75 -11.16
CA TRP A 739 7.64 0.32 -11.71
C TRP A 739 9.13 0.08 -11.45
N PRO A 740 9.68 -1.04 -11.93
CA PRO A 740 11.08 -1.37 -11.68
C PRO A 740 12.00 -0.28 -12.22
N VAL A 741 13.01 0.08 -11.43
CA VAL A 741 14.05 1.01 -11.88
C VAL A 741 15.00 0.26 -12.82
N PRO A 742 15.22 0.73 -14.06
CA PRO A 742 16.15 0.07 -14.97
C PRO A 742 17.57 0.05 -14.39
N ALA A 743 18.18 -1.14 -14.33
CA ALA A 743 19.60 -1.25 -14.03
C ALA A 743 20.42 -0.77 -15.23
N GLY A 744 21.31 0.20 -15.00
CA GLY A 744 22.23 0.71 -16.02
C GLY A 744 23.58 -0.01 -15.98
N ASP A 745 24.51 0.43 -16.82
CA ASP A 745 25.92 0.04 -16.67
C ASP A 745 26.45 0.60 -15.34
N ALA A 746 26.91 -0.25 -14.44
CA ALA A 746 27.30 0.16 -13.09
C ALA A 746 28.40 1.24 -13.09
N GLY A 747 29.28 1.29 -14.10
CA GLY A 747 30.28 2.34 -14.23
C GLY A 747 29.70 3.68 -14.72
N GLU A 748 28.69 3.65 -15.57
CA GLU A 748 27.91 4.83 -15.95
C GLU A 748 27.06 5.36 -14.82
N GLU A 749 26.32 4.48 -14.14
CA GLU A 749 25.47 4.84 -13.02
C GLU A 749 26.29 5.37 -11.84
N TYR A 750 27.47 4.80 -11.57
CA TYR A 750 28.42 5.36 -10.60
C TYR A 750 28.73 6.84 -10.87
N ARG A 751 29.01 7.21 -12.12
CA ARG A 751 29.29 8.61 -12.49
C ARG A 751 28.06 9.50 -12.30
N LYS A 752 26.87 9.04 -12.70
CA LYS A 752 25.62 9.79 -12.50
C LYS A 752 25.34 10.03 -11.02
N VAL A 753 25.54 9.03 -10.16
CA VAL A 753 25.38 9.15 -8.71
C VAL A 753 26.34 10.21 -8.15
N LEU A 754 27.62 10.14 -8.49
CA LEU A 754 28.60 11.14 -8.05
C LEU A 754 28.28 12.55 -8.56
N GLU A 755 27.69 12.68 -9.75
CA GLU A 755 27.30 13.98 -10.31
C GLU A 755 26.05 14.56 -9.62
N SER A 756 25.04 13.72 -9.38
CA SER A 756 23.68 14.20 -9.09
C SER A 756 23.21 13.97 -7.66
N ALA A 757 23.79 13.04 -6.89
CA ALA A 757 23.26 12.70 -5.58
C ALA A 757 23.40 13.82 -4.52
N GLY A 758 22.51 13.80 -3.52
CA GLY A 758 22.41 14.75 -2.42
C GLY A 758 21.62 15.98 -2.82
N ALA A 759 21.67 17.03 -2.00
CA ALA A 759 21.08 18.35 -2.27
C ALA A 759 21.79 19.07 -3.43
N SER A 760 21.89 18.43 -4.60
CA SER A 760 22.81 18.78 -5.68
C SER A 760 22.43 20.02 -6.49
N ALA A 761 21.23 20.58 -6.26
CA ALA A 761 20.90 21.93 -6.75
C ALA A 761 21.97 22.95 -6.28
N PHE A 762 22.52 22.73 -5.09
CA PHE A 762 23.76 23.35 -4.63
C PHE A 762 24.43 22.40 -3.63
N ARG A 763 25.59 21.82 -3.90
CA ARG A 763 26.29 21.03 -2.87
C ARG A 763 27.06 21.94 -1.94
N ASP A 764 26.95 21.70 -0.64
CA ASP A 764 27.83 22.35 0.33
C ASP A 764 29.21 21.66 0.38
N GLU A 765 30.09 22.16 1.24
CA GLU A 765 31.46 21.66 1.35
C GLU A 765 31.54 20.19 1.79
N VAL A 766 30.61 19.75 2.63
CA VAL A 766 30.57 18.38 3.14
C VAL A 766 30.14 17.42 2.03
N ASP A 767 29.02 17.68 1.35
CA ASP A 767 28.56 16.82 0.25
C ASP A 767 29.61 16.78 -0.87
N SER A 768 30.19 17.94 -1.20
CA SER A 768 31.27 18.04 -2.19
C SER A 768 32.52 17.25 -1.79
N ARG A 769 32.88 17.24 -0.50
CA ARG A 769 33.99 16.44 0.01
C ARG A 769 33.69 14.95 -0.10
N ILE A 770 32.51 14.51 0.33
CA ILE A 770 32.12 13.09 0.30
C ILE A 770 32.19 12.55 -1.13
N VAL A 771 31.65 13.28 -2.11
CA VAL A 771 31.73 12.90 -3.53
C VAL A 771 33.18 12.76 -4.00
N ARG A 772 34.04 13.74 -3.68
CA ARG A 772 35.48 13.67 -4.03
C ARG A 772 36.17 12.48 -3.39
N GLU A 773 35.91 12.22 -2.11
CA GLU A 773 36.49 11.11 -1.35
C GLU A 773 36.11 9.74 -1.94
N VAL A 774 34.86 9.59 -2.40
CA VAL A 774 34.39 8.38 -3.08
C VAL A 774 35.06 8.20 -4.43
N GLU A 775 35.25 9.29 -5.19
CA GLU A 775 35.94 9.28 -6.48
C GLU A 775 37.42 8.85 -6.31
N THR A 776 38.14 9.50 -5.40
CA THR A 776 39.57 9.28 -5.18
C THR A 776 39.89 8.03 -4.37
N GLY A 777 38.91 7.47 -3.65
CA GLY A 777 39.12 6.36 -2.73
C GLY A 777 39.93 6.78 -1.49
N THR A 778 39.63 7.97 -0.95
CA THR A 778 40.29 8.54 0.23
C THR A 778 39.31 8.87 1.34
N ALA A 779 39.80 9.33 2.48
CA ALA A 779 39.03 9.90 3.59
C ALA A 779 39.84 11.04 4.19
N THR A 780 39.27 12.24 4.31
CA THR A 780 39.99 13.43 4.79
C THR A 780 40.08 13.45 6.32
N PHE A 781 39.00 13.08 6.99
CA PHE A 781 38.89 13.11 8.45
C PHE A 781 38.80 11.69 9.02
N SER A 782 39.05 11.56 10.32
CA SER A 782 38.93 10.32 11.08
C SER A 782 38.16 10.58 12.36
N GLY A 783 37.48 9.57 12.89
CA GLY A 783 36.86 9.67 14.20
C GLY A 783 37.84 10.09 15.29
N SER A 784 37.51 11.12 16.07
CA SER A 784 38.39 11.66 17.11
C SER A 784 38.63 10.69 18.27
N VAL A 785 37.74 9.69 18.46
CA VAL A 785 37.86 8.67 19.51
C VAL A 785 38.36 7.35 18.92
N THR A 786 37.75 6.90 17.84
CA THR A 786 38.00 5.58 17.24
C THR A 786 39.20 5.58 16.30
N GLY A 787 39.58 6.75 15.76
CA GLY A 787 40.68 6.91 14.80
C GLY A 787 40.40 6.30 13.43
N ILE A 788 39.17 5.88 13.14
CA ILE A 788 38.82 5.19 11.89
C ILE A 788 38.68 6.24 10.77
N PRO A 789 39.45 6.14 9.67
CA PRO A 789 39.37 7.06 8.55
C PRO A 789 38.00 7.08 7.89
N GLY A 790 37.41 8.27 7.84
CA GLY A 790 36.12 8.53 7.24
C GLY A 790 34.93 8.05 8.07
N ILE A 791 35.13 7.47 9.26
CA ILE A 791 34.05 7.11 10.18
C ILE A 791 34.20 8.03 11.40
N ILE A 792 33.44 9.14 11.40
CA ILE A 792 33.58 10.20 12.41
C ILE A 792 32.83 9.86 13.71
N ASP A 793 33.27 10.41 14.82
CA ASP A 793 32.66 10.22 16.15
C ASP A 793 31.85 11.44 16.61
N SER A 794 32.18 12.62 16.06
CA SER A 794 31.43 13.87 16.25
C SER A 794 31.43 14.68 14.95
N GLU A 795 30.38 15.47 14.76
CA GLU A 795 30.33 16.51 13.74
C GLU A 795 31.54 17.48 13.81
N ASN A 796 32.14 17.65 14.99
CA ASN A 796 33.32 18.50 15.19
C ASN A 796 34.59 17.94 14.55
N ASP A 797 34.63 16.64 14.23
CA ASP A 797 35.77 16.00 13.55
C ASP A 797 35.98 16.57 12.14
N VAL A 798 34.90 17.07 11.53
CA VAL A 798 34.88 17.63 10.18
C VAL A 798 34.97 19.17 10.19
N VAL A 799 34.60 19.80 11.30
CA VAL A 799 34.27 21.24 11.37
C VAL A 799 35.36 22.10 12.06
N ALA A 800 36.45 21.52 12.58
CA ALA A 800 37.26 22.12 13.64
C ALA A 800 37.82 23.57 13.45
N GLY A 801 37.38 24.48 14.35
CA GLY A 801 38.10 25.68 14.82
C GLY A 801 37.21 26.69 15.60
N PRO A 802 37.56 27.15 16.83
CA PRO A 802 36.71 27.99 17.70
C PRO A 802 36.46 29.44 17.25
N GLU A 803 36.75 29.79 16.00
CA GLU A 803 36.53 31.13 15.43
C GLU A 803 35.59 31.18 14.21
N ALA A 804 35.02 30.04 13.78
CA ALA A 804 34.05 30.01 12.67
C ALA A 804 32.60 30.17 13.17
N SER A 805 32.28 31.28 13.85
CA SER A 805 30.92 31.60 14.32
C SER A 805 30.13 32.48 13.34
N GLY A 806 30.39 32.36 12.04
CA GLY A 806 29.63 33.08 11.02
C GLY A 806 29.77 32.47 9.63
N SER A 807 28.76 31.72 9.21
CA SER A 807 28.45 31.38 7.81
C SER A 807 29.32 30.36 7.05
N ILE A 808 29.86 29.32 7.70
CA ILE A 808 30.35 28.11 6.99
C ILE A 808 29.76 26.83 7.62
N LEU A 809 28.56 26.95 8.20
CA LEU A 809 27.82 25.83 8.79
C LEU A 809 26.35 25.97 8.47
#